data_AF-M0K184-F1
#
_entry.id   AF-M0K184-F1
#
_cell.length_a   1.000
_cell.length_b   1.000
_cell.length_c   1.000
_cell.angle_alpha   90.00
_cell.angle_beta   90.00
_cell.angle_gamma   90.00
#
_symmetry.space_group_name_H-M   'P 1'
#
loop_
_entity.id
_entity.type
_entity.pdbx_description
1 polymer ?
#
loop_
_entity_poly.entity_id
_entity_poly.type
_entity_poly.pdbx_seq_one_letter_code
_entity_poly.pdbx_strand_id
1 'polypeptide(L)'
;MNEPELVAELFKEFTSEYDPDRVRAEYELSADSRPDIVVLDDDDGPWLIVEVKTNSDKNAHWASFDQLRRYQSQSTAQYLGFFTRNVRYVYKQEEVDGYTIQVSSETFPDSSTDLENQRGFKSSAEIQFCYEQAKRICKKQPGIEISIEEFLKAVQQKAVAEEHEVEISAWKESFSEQIQDVNQILQQRFSFYEANSEDDLEQSRIIHGVLNGYSLEKTEDTILEEFVSRIPSFFDDQSPYGTPIASAKYISDRLDISPGDKILDPAIGWGNVLRELNNSEPGAEYQGIEINPEIAQTACALNTITKTDVSIRASDGIELPWMDESFRSSFDHVILDPPIGKRISSSEIPEQLEDWEGQYIEDLFVFASLQYLDEGGLLTAIVPLDLLSRGRSSKVRDELIENYQIETVIEVNKGSFYPSVRSDLAVIQVRKQASTDANLTQFIILDQLKEEDSESFDPEVQNRFELHVPDLLRKTLVPSKVEAQQNIENRLYEEYPEYCSFDFVASGFRRGIRLSQEELASEGDIQYLKISHVTGESDSKQYLKDGRVDEVVTAGPTDLLISAAGAVDVAYVPEKEVVPHSNWVIVRFDSEALARIYQGFFVTEVGTDYLESLATGATIPHLSIEVLNDIQVPDFESFLSIEDAVPELAQIEQLHRGRVDENTAAHIQKILQEGS
;
A
#
# COMPACT_ATOMS: atom_id res chain seq x y z
N MET A 1 -20.20 15.63 -29.36
CA MET A 1 -19.95 16.28 -30.66
C MET A 1 -19.30 15.24 -31.56
N ASN A 2 -19.84 15.01 -32.75
CA ASN A 2 -19.21 14.12 -33.73
C ASN A 2 -18.12 14.88 -34.52
N GLU A 3 -17.32 14.17 -35.32
CA GLU A 3 -16.22 14.74 -36.11
C GLU A 3 -16.69 15.86 -37.06
N PRO A 4 -17.74 15.69 -37.87
CA PRO A 4 -18.24 16.75 -38.74
C PRO A 4 -18.66 18.03 -38.00
N GLU A 5 -19.25 17.90 -36.80
CA GLU A 5 -19.60 19.05 -35.97
C GLU A 5 -18.36 19.80 -35.48
N LEU A 6 -17.33 19.05 -35.04
CA LEU A 6 -16.06 19.64 -34.58
C LEU A 6 -15.30 20.31 -35.74
N VAL A 7 -15.28 19.70 -36.92
CA VAL A 7 -14.71 20.31 -38.14
C VAL A 7 -15.43 21.61 -38.47
N ALA A 8 -16.77 21.64 -38.41
CA ALA A 8 -17.55 22.84 -38.68
C ALA A 8 -17.32 23.96 -37.64
N GLU A 9 -17.11 23.60 -36.37
CA GLU A 9 -16.72 24.54 -35.32
C GLU A 9 -15.33 25.12 -35.58
N LEU A 10 -14.33 24.26 -35.79
CA LEU A 10 -12.97 24.67 -36.08
C LEU A 10 -12.91 25.52 -37.35
N PHE A 11 -13.62 25.15 -38.41
CA PHE A 11 -13.66 25.96 -39.64
C PHE A 11 -14.15 27.39 -39.39
N LYS A 12 -15.13 27.58 -38.49
CA LYS A 12 -15.57 28.92 -38.09
C LYS A 12 -14.49 29.67 -37.30
N GLU A 13 -13.78 28.97 -36.43
CA GLU A 13 -12.66 29.53 -35.66
C GLU A 13 -11.52 29.95 -36.59
N PHE A 14 -11.11 29.09 -37.53
CA PHE A 14 -10.10 29.39 -38.53
C PHE A 14 -10.51 30.59 -39.42
N THR A 15 -11.78 30.68 -39.83
CA THR A 15 -12.26 31.82 -40.65
C THR A 15 -12.47 33.12 -39.86
N SER A 16 -12.41 33.09 -38.52
CA SER A 16 -12.32 34.31 -37.71
C SER A 16 -10.89 34.79 -37.50
N GLU A 17 -9.91 33.87 -37.48
CA GLU A 17 -8.50 34.18 -37.28
C GLU A 17 -7.77 34.51 -38.59
N TYR A 18 -8.14 33.83 -39.67
CA TYR A 18 -7.59 34.04 -41.02
C TYR A 18 -8.61 34.70 -41.94
N ASP A 19 -8.12 35.25 -43.06
CA ASP A 19 -8.99 35.60 -44.17
C ASP A 19 -9.83 34.36 -44.57
N PRO A 20 -11.18 34.45 -44.58
CA PRO A 20 -12.04 33.33 -44.96
C PRO A 20 -11.70 32.74 -46.33
N ASP A 21 -11.18 33.55 -47.25
CA ASP A 21 -10.76 33.11 -48.57
C ASP A 21 -9.48 32.25 -48.54
N ARG A 22 -8.78 32.16 -47.41
CA ARG A 22 -7.61 31.28 -47.22
C ARG A 22 -7.96 29.93 -46.59
N VAL A 23 -9.14 29.77 -46.01
CA VAL A 23 -9.52 28.53 -45.31
C VAL A 23 -10.31 27.62 -46.26
N ARG A 24 -9.93 26.34 -46.32
CA ARG A 24 -10.56 25.31 -47.16
C ARG A 24 -10.88 24.08 -46.32
N ALA A 25 -12.05 23.49 -46.53
CA ALA A 25 -12.40 22.18 -46.00
C ALA A 25 -12.27 21.13 -47.11
N GLU A 26 -11.90 19.90 -46.74
CA GLU A 26 -11.75 18.75 -47.67
C GLU A 26 -10.88 19.06 -48.91
N TYR A 27 -9.82 19.85 -48.72
CA TYR A 27 -8.93 20.31 -49.79
C TYR A 27 -8.21 19.14 -50.46
N GLU A 28 -8.25 19.04 -51.79
CA GLU A 28 -7.61 17.95 -52.51
C GLU A 28 -6.11 18.21 -52.70
N LEU A 29 -5.27 17.63 -51.82
CA LEU A 29 -3.81 17.65 -51.97
C LEU A 29 -3.35 16.68 -53.06
N SER A 30 -3.99 15.52 -53.13
CA SER A 30 -3.81 14.52 -54.19
C SER A 30 -5.07 13.65 -54.29
N ALA A 31 -5.13 12.78 -55.30
CA ALA A 31 -6.29 11.92 -55.56
C ALA A 31 -6.74 11.08 -54.35
N ASP A 32 -5.80 10.72 -53.46
CA ASP A 32 -6.03 9.90 -52.27
C ASP A 32 -5.82 10.69 -50.96
N SER A 33 -5.77 12.03 -50.99
CA SER A 33 -5.40 12.83 -49.81
C SER A 33 -6.22 14.12 -49.73
N ARG A 34 -7.15 14.12 -48.76
CA ARG A 34 -8.05 15.23 -48.45
C ARG A 34 -8.02 15.48 -46.94
N PRO A 35 -7.23 16.46 -46.46
CA PRO A 35 -7.27 16.87 -45.07
C PRO A 35 -8.61 17.52 -44.72
N ASP A 36 -8.95 17.49 -43.43
CA ASP A 36 -10.20 18.06 -42.94
C ASP A 36 -10.24 19.58 -43.15
N ILE A 37 -9.17 20.29 -42.76
CA ILE A 37 -9.04 21.74 -42.92
C ILE A 37 -7.63 22.07 -43.43
N VAL A 38 -7.55 23.01 -44.38
CA VAL A 38 -6.29 23.58 -44.88
C VAL A 38 -6.38 25.10 -44.83
N VAL A 39 -5.35 25.76 -44.33
CA VAL A 39 -5.15 27.21 -44.46
C VAL A 39 -4.09 27.44 -45.52
N LEU A 40 -4.38 28.28 -46.50
CA LEU A 40 -3.49 28.62 -47.61
C LEU A 40 -2.56 29.79 -47.24
N ASP A 41 -1.37 29.85 -47.82
CA ASP A 41 -0.49 31.04 -47.82
C ASP A 41 -0.95 32.07 -48.88
N ASP A 42 -0.17 33.13 -49.05
CA ASP A 42 -0.45 34.21 -50.01
C ASP A 42 -0.29 33.77 -51.48
N ASP A 43 0.35 32.63 -51.74
CA ASP A 43 0.59 32.03 -53.06
C ASP A 43 -0.41 30.90 -53.37
N ASP A 44 -1.54 30.82 -52.63
CA ASP A 44 -2.56 29.75 -52.69
C ASP A 44 -2.00 28.34 -52.39
N GLY A 45 -0.81 28.23 -51.79
CA GLY A 45 -0.21 26.98 -51.35
C GLY A 45 -0.69 26.57 -49.95
N PRO A 46 -0.78 25.26 -49.62
CA PRO A 46 -1.05 24.84 -48.24
C PRO A 46 0.01 25.38 -47.28
N TRP A 47 -0.41 26.08 -46.23
CA TRP A 47 0.43 26.61 -45.15
C TRP A 47 0.32 25.79 -43.87
N LEU A 48 -0.92 25.57 -43.43
CA LEU A 48 -1.30 24.73 -42.29
C LEU A 48 -2.27 23.66 -42.76
N ILE A 49 -1.99 22.40 -42.42
CA ILE A 49 -2.88 21.26 -42.66
C ILE A 49 -3.35 20.71 -41.32
N VAL A 50 -4.65 20.54 -41.17
CA VAL A 50 -5.29 20.09 -39.92
C VAL A 50 -6.05 18.79 -40.14
N GLU A 51 -5.83 17.85 -39.22
CA GLU A 51 -6.64 16.64 -39.07
C GLU A 51 -7.44 16.70 -37.77
N VAL A 52 -8.71 16.34 -37.84
CA VAL A 52 -9.67 16.38 -36.73
C VAL A 52 -10.12 14.96 -36.37
N LYS A 53 -10.21 14.68 -35.08
CA LYS A 53 -10.73 13.41 -34.55
C LYS A 53 -11.69 13.63 -33.39
N THR A 54 -12.67 12.74 -33.27
CA THR A 54 -13.69 12.78 -32.21
C THR A 54 -13.09 12.57 -30.83
N ASN A 55 -12.22 11.56 -30.70
CA ASN A 55 -11.58 11.17 -29.45
C ASN A 55 -10.09 10.92 -29.66
N SER A 56 -9.38 10.94 -28.53
CA SER A 56 -7.95 10.75 -28.48
C SER A 56 -7.51 9.29 -28.24
N ASP A 57 -8.12 8.32 -28.95
CA ASP A 57 -7.75 6.90 -28.80
C ASP A 57 -6.35 6.63 -29.40
N LYS A 58 -5.47 5.96 -28.65
CA LYS A 58 -4.07 5.67 -28.99
C LYS A 58 -3.91 5.05 -30.39
N ASN A 59 -4.78 4.15 -30.81
CA ASN A 59 -4.67 3.51 -32.13
C ASN A 59 -5.09 4.43 -33.29
N ALA A 60 -6.15 5.22 -33.08
CA ALA A 60 -6.63 6.20 -34.08
C ALA A 60 -5.64 7.38 -34.22
N HIS A 61 -4.94 7.73 -33.15
CA HIS A 61 -3.85 8.71 -33.15
C HIS A 61 -2.72 8.35 -34.09
N TRP A 62 -2.25 7.10 -34.04
CA TRP A 62 -1.09 6.66 -34.83
C TRP A 62 -1.34 6.84 -36.33
N ALA A 63 -2.50 6.38 -36.81
CA ALA A 63 -2.90 6.54 -38.20
C ALA A 63 -3.00 8.01 -38.62
N SER A 64 -3.53 8.87 -37.74
CA SER A 64 -3.70 10.31 -38.02
C SER A 64 -2.37 11.03 -38.24
N PHE A 65 -1.34 10.70 -37.45
CA PHE A 65 -0.02 11.32 -37.65
C PHE A 65 0.76 10.76 -38.83
N ASP A 66 0.53 9.51 -39.22
CA ASP A 66 1.06 8.97 -40.47
C ASP A 66 0.41 9.65 -41.68
N GLN A 67 -0.89 9.93 -41.57
CA GLN A 67 -1.66 10.70 -42.54
C GLN A 67 -1.18 12.15 -42.64
N LEU A 68 -1.01 12.87 -41.52
CA LEU A 68 -0.44 14.22 -41.50
C LEU A 68 0.96 14.27 -42.14
N ARG A 69 1.84 13.30 -41.86
CA ARG A 69 3.15 13.21 -42.53
C ARG A 69 3.04 12.95 -44.02
N ARG A 70 2.11 12.10 -44.45
CA ARG A 70 1.81 11.89 -45.87
C ARG A 70 1.36 13.20 -46.52
N TYR A 71 0.46 13.95 -45.88
CA TYR A 71 0.01 15.25 -46.40
C TYR A 71 1.14 16.26 -46.51
N GLN A 72 2.01 16.33 -45.51
CA GLN A 72 3.18 17.21 -45.54
C GLN A 72 4.11 16.85 -46.71
N SER A 73 4.39 15.56 -46.93
CA SER A 73 5.22 15.11 -48.05
C SER A 73 4.67 15.42 -49.45
N GLN A 74 3.38 15.75 -49.54
CA GLN A 74 2.64 16.07 -50.77
C GLN A 74 2.31 17.56 -50.91
N SER A 75 2.79 18.41 -50.00
CA SER A 75 2.42 19.82 -49.95
C SER A 75 3.61 20.71 -49.57
N THR A 76 3.38 22.02 -49.60
CA THR A 76 4.31 23.05 -49.13
C THR A 76 4.06 23.44 -47.67
N ALA A 77 3.16 22.73 -46.97
CA ALA A 77 2.73 23.11 -45.63
C ALA A 77 3.89 23.11 -44.64
N GLN A 78 4.06 24.24 -43.97
CA GLN A 78 5.06 24.39 -42.91
C GLN A 78 4.53 23.87 -41.57
N TYR A 79 3.23 23.98 -41.35
CA TYR A 79 2.59 23.61 -40.10
C TYR A 79 1.58 22.48 -40.27
N LEU A 80 1.47 21.67 -39.23
CA LEU A 80 0.51 20.59 -39.10
C LEU A 80 -0.30 20.78 -37.82
N GLY A 81 -1.57 20.39 -37.87
CA GLY A 81 -2.49 20.49 -36.76
C GLY A 81 -3.18 19.16 -36.47
N PHE A 82 -3.22 18.78 -35.21
CA PHE A 82 -4.04 17.67 -34.73
C PHE A 82 -5.01 18.19 -33.67
N PHE A 83 -6.31 18.00 -33.94
CA PHE A 83 -7.37 18.55 -33.12
C PHE A 83 -8.35 17.47 -32.67
N THR A 84 -8.65 17.48 -31.38
CA THR A 84 -9.79 16.77 -30.81
C THR A 84 -10.62 17.76 -29.98
N ARG A 85 -11.66 17.27 -29.31
CA ARG A 85 -12.43 18.09 -28.38
C ARG A 85 -11.55 18.74 -27.29
N ASN A 86 -10.54 18.02 -26.80
CA ASN A 86 -9.76 18.43 -25.63
C ASN A 86 -8.29 18.75 -25.97
N VAL A 87 -7.84 18.46 -27.20
CA VAL A 87 -6.45 18.65 -27.62
C VAL A 87 -6.40 19.58 -28.83
N ARG A 88 -5.60 20.64 -28.73
CA ARG A 88 -5.28 21.54 -29.85
C ARG A 88 -3.77 21.61 -30.00
N TYR A 89 -3.24 20.80 -30.91
CA TYR A 89 -1.79 20.69 -31.11
C TYR A 89 -1.43 21.13 -32.52
N VAL A 90 -0.79 22.29 -32.63
CA VAL A 90 -0.23 22.79 -33.88
C VAL A 90 1.28 22.77 -33.77
N TYR A 91 1.97 22.29 -34.79
CA TYR A 91 3.42 22.15 -34.76
C TYR A 91 4.05 22.30 -36.14
N LYS A 92 5.33 22.63 -36.14
CA LYS A 92 6.23 22.53 -37.28
C LYS A 92 7.22 21.39 -37.05
N GLN A 93 7.70 20.76 -38.13
CA GLN A 93 8.80 19.81 -38.06
C GLN A 93 10.12 20.50 -38.38
N GLU A 94 11.13 20.28 -37.55
CA GLU A 94 12.49 20.79 -37.74
C GLU A 94 13.49 19.63 -37.69
N GLU A 95 14.57 19.74 -38.46
CA GLU A 95 15.68 18.79 -38.47
C GLU A 95 16.86 19.41 -37.71
N VAL A 96 17.24 18.82 -36.58
CA VAL A 96 18.28 19.32 -35.70
C VAL A 96 19.22 18.16 -35.36
N ASP A 97 20.51 18.32 -35.64
CA ASP A 97 21.54 17.31 -35.33
C ASP A 97 21.24 15.90 -35.88
N GLY A 98 20.48 15.81 -36.97
CA GLY A 98 20.07 14.52 -37.58
C GLY A 98 18.79 13.92 -37.00
N TYR A 99 18.11 14.64 -36.10
CA TYR A 99 16.84 14.27 -35.50
C TYR A 99 15.70 15.15 -36.00
N THR A 100 14.58 14.51 -36.34
CA THR A 100 13.31 15.22 -36.56
C THR A 100 12.67 15.54 -35.21
N ILE A 101 12.53 16.82 -34.88
CA ILE A 101 11.75 17.28 -33.73
C ILE A 101 10.43 17.90 -34.20
N GLN A 102 9.44 17.91 -33.32
CA GLN A 102 8.23 18.71 -33.49
C GLN A 102 8.34 19.92 -32.57
N VAL A 103 8.17 21.12 -33.13
CA VAL A 103 8.12 22.37 -32.36
C VAL A 103 6.67 22.83 -32.34
N SER A 104 6.02 22.74 -31.18
CA SER A 104 4.63 23.17 -31.03
C SER A 104 4.50 24.69 -31.04
N SER A 105 3.36 25.19 -31.53
CA SER A 105 3.02 26.61 -31.66
C SER A 105 1.90 26.98 -30.69
N GLU A 106 1.97 28.18 -30.12
CA GLU A 106 0.92 28.72 -29.24
C GLU A 106 -0.45 28.78 -29.94
N THR A 107 -0.44 29.39 -31.12
CA THR A 107 -1.64 29.77 -31.86
C THR A 107 -1.65 29.14 -33.23
N PHE A 108 -2.70 29.45 -34.00
CA PHE A 108 -2.70 29.22 -35.42
C PHE A 108 -1.62 30.10 -36.08
N PRO A 109 -0.69 29.52 -36.85
CA PRO A 109 0.47 30.23 -37.36
C PRO A 109 0.14 31.00 -38.64
N ASP A 110 0.62 32.23 -38.74
CA ASP A 110 0.74 33.00 -39.97
C ASP A 110 2.21 33.31 -40.32
N SER A 111 2.44 34.17 -41.32
CA SER A 111 3.78 34.56 -41.77
C SER A 111 4.59 35.36 -40.74
N SER A 112 3.96 35.84 -39.67
CA SER A 112 4.56 36.60 -38.57
C SER A 112 4.67 35.81 -37.26
N THR A 113 4.30 34.52 -37.27
CA THR A 113 4.34 33.67 -36.07
C THR A 113 5.73 33.64 -35.45
N ASP A 114 5.79 34.06 -34.21
CA ASP A 114 6.94 33.85 -33.35
C ASP A 114 6.78 32.51 -32.63
N LEU A 115 7.71 31.59 -32.87
CA LEU A 115 7.73 30.29 -32.19
C LEU A 115 8.10 30.41 -30.71
N GLU A 116 8.55 31.58 -30.26
CA GLU A 116 8.83 31.85 -28.84
C GLU A 116 7.57 32.20 -28.03
N ASN A 117 6.46 32.49 -28.71
CA ASN A 117 5.18 32.74 -28.05
C ASN A 117 4.58 31.45 -27.47
N GLN A 118 3.91 31.57 -26.31
CA GLN A 118 3.39 30.45 -25.51
C GLN A 118 2.04 30.76 -24.87
N ARG A 119 1.13 29.77 -24.82
CA ARG A 119 -0.17 29.85 -24.11
C ARG A 119 -0.22 28.87 -22.95
N GLY A 120 -1.14 29.09 -22.01
CA GLY A 120 -1.52 28.04 -21.06
C GLY A 120 -2.08 26.79 -21.76
N PHE A 121 -1.85 25.63 -21.17
CA PHE A 121 -2.62 24.43 -21.48
C PHE A 121 -4.10 24.68 -21.18
N LYS A 122 -4.98 24.18 -22.05
CA LYS A 122 -6.44 24.32 -21.92
C LYS A 122 -7.09 23.11 -21.26
N SER A 123 -6.37 21.99 -21.12
CA SER A 123 -6.81 20.80 -20.39
C SER A 123 -5.63 19.90 -20.06
N SER A 124 -5.78 19.02 -19.07
CA SER A 124 -4.79 17.99 -18.72
C SER A 124 -4.51 17.02 -19.89
N ALA A 125 -5.50 16.84 -20.77
CA ALA A 125 -5.37 16.03 -21.97
C ALA A 125 -4.35 16.59 -22.96
N GLU A 126 -4.10 17.91 -22.99
CA GLU A 126 -3.04 18.50 -23.82
C GLU A 126 -1.65 18.13 -23.29
N ILE A 127 -1.46 18.15 -21.97
CA ILE A 127 -0.18 17.78 -21.33
C ILE A 127 0.10 16.29 -21.54
N GLN A 128 -0.91 15.45 -21.27
CA GLN A 128 -0.84 14.01 -21.57
C GLN A 128 -0.55 13.75 -23.04
N PHE A 129 -1.15 14.53 -23.94
CA PHE A 129 -0.89 14.41 -25.36
C PHE A 129 0.56 14.74 -25.70
N CYS A 130 1.14 15.81 -25.14
CA CYS A 130 2.56 16.13 -25.32
C CYS A 130 3.46 14.98 -24.86
N TYR A 131 3.18 14.35 -23.72
CA TYR A 131 3.92 13.16 -23.25
C TYR A 131 3.86 12.02 -24.28
N GLU A 132 2.65 11.64 -24.71
CA GLU A 132 2.46 10.56 -25.68
C GLU A 132 3.09 10.89 -27.06
N GLN A 133 3.08 12.17 -27.46
CA GLN A 133 3.75 12.62 -28.68
C GLN A 133 5.28 12.53 -28.57
N ALA A 134 5.87 12.95 -27.45
CA ALA A 134 7.30 12.82 -27.21
C ALA A 134 7.73 11.35 -27.28
N LYS A 135 7.03 10.45 -26.57
CA LYS A 135 7.26 8.99 -26.66
C LYS A 135 7.20 8.48 -28.09
N ARG A 136 6.20 8.92 -28.87
CA ARG A 136 6.02 8.49 -30.27
C ARG A 136 7.17 8.93 -31.17
N ILE A 137 7.71 10.14 -30.96
CA ILE A 137 8.85 10.64 -31.73
C ILE A 137 10.10 9.85 -31.35
N CYS A 138 10.37 9.67 -30.06
CA CYS A 138 11.52 8.91 -29.57
C CYS A 138 11.50 7.44 -29.98
N LYS A 139 10.34 6.76 -29.95
CA LYS A 139 10.23 5.34 -30.36
C LYS A 139 10.62 5.07 -31.81
N LYS A 140 10.63 6.09 -32.68
CA LYS A 140 11.11 5.97 -34.07
C LYS A 140 12.63 6.02 -34.17
N GLN A 141 13.30 6.51 -33.13
CA GLN A 141 14.74 6.53 -33.00
C GLN A 141 15.20 5.22 -32.33
N PRO A 142 16.19 4.51 -32.89
CA PRO A 142 16.69 3.28 -32.29
C PRO A 142 17.26 3.50 -30.88
N GLY A 143 16.73 2.79 -29.89
CA GLY A 143 17.29 2.79 -28.53
C GLY A 143 16.82 3.91 -27.60
N ILE A 144 15.88 4.76 -28.05
CA ILE A 144 15.33 5.86 -27.22
C ILE A 144 13.92 5.50 -26.74
N GLU A 145 13.74 5.43 -25.43
CA GLU A 145 12.44 5.24 -24.77
C GLU A 145 12.27 6.31 -23.69
N ILE A 146 11.16 7.04 -23.72
CA ILE A 146 10.88 8.11 -22.75
C ILE A 146 10.05 7.56 -21.58
N SER A 147 10.57 7.73 -20.37
CA SER A 147 9.86 7.50 -19.10
C SER A 147 8.99 8.71 -18.72
N ILE A 148 8.06 8.55 -17.77
CA ILE A 148 7.28 9.70 -17.29
C ILE A 148 8.15 10.62 -16.43
N GLU A 149 9.14 10.08 -15.73
CA GLU A 149 10.12 10.78 -14.91
C GLU A 149 10.95 11.76 -15.76
N GLU A 150 11.40 11.34 -16.93
CA GLU A 150 12.11 12.21 -17.89
C GLU A 150 11.22 13.34 -18.43
N PHE A 151 9.95 13.03 -18.70
CA PHE A 151 8.98 14.05 -19.11
C PHE A 151 8.72 15.06 -17.99
N LEU A 152 8.51 14.61 -16.75
CA LEU A 152 8.32 15.47 -15.59
C LEU A 152 9.56 16.33 -15.30
N LYS A 153 10.77 15.79 -15.48
CA LYS A 153 12.02 16.57 -15.42
C LYS A 153 12.03 17.71 -16.43
N ALA A 154 11.65 17.45 -17.69
CA ALA A 154 11.57 18.50 -18.71
C ALA A 154 10.48 19.54 -18.43
N VAL A 155 9.32 19.12 -17.90
CA VAL A 155 8.26 20.02 -17.44
C VAL A 155 8.78 20.90 -16.28
N GLN A 156 9.52 20.34 -15.32
CA GLN A 156 10.17 21.11 -14.25
C GLN A 156 11.19 22.12 -14.79
N GLN A 157 12.05 21.69 -15.72
CA GLN A 157 13.02 22.58 -16.38
C GLN A 157 12.30 23.76 -17.05
N LYS A 158 11.19 23.48 -17.74
CA LYS A 158 10.38 24.52 -18.37
C LYS A 158 9.77 25.49 -17.36
N ALA A 159 9.23 25.00 -16.24
CA ALA A 159 8.70 25.84 -15.17
C ALA A 159 9.78 26.78 -14.60
N VAL A 160 10.97 26.24 -14.31
CA VAL A 160 12.10 27.02 -13.76
C VAL A 160 12.65 28.01 -14.79
N ALA A 161 12.66 27.65 -16.08
CA ALA A 161 13.06 28.55 -17.14
C ALA A 161 12.11 29.75 -17.25
N GLU A 162 10.80 29.51 -17.17
CA GLU A 162 9.78 30.57 -17.11
C GLU A 162 9.97 31.47 -15.87
N GLU A 163 10.19 30.88 -14.69
CA GLU A 163 10.43 31.60 -13.43
C GLU A 163 11.66 32.53 -13.49
N HIS A 164 12.69 32.16 -14.26
CA HIS A 164 13.98 32.87 -14.31
C HIS A 164 14.23 33.57 -15.66
N GLU A 165 13.20 33.71 -16.48
CA GLU A 165 13.27 34.36 -17.80
C GLU A 165 14.35 33.76 -18.73
N VAL A 166 14.58 32.44 -18.62
CA VAL A 166 15.49 31.70 -19.49
C VAL A 166 14.71 31.18 -20.70
N GLU A 167 15.10 31.60 -21.91
CA GLU A 167 14.50 31.09 -23.14
C GLU A 167 14.93 29.63 -23.38
N ILE A 168 13.99 28.72 -23.66
CA ILE A 168 14.28 27.37 -24.14
C ILE A 168 13.74 27.25 -25.57
N SER A 169 14.64 27.12 -26.54
CA SER A 169 14.29 26.99 -27.95
C SER A 169 14.87 25.71 -28.53
N ALA A 170 14.08 24.64 -28.48
CA ALA A 170 14.49 23.27 -28.85
C ALA A 170 15.02 23.11 -30.29
N TRP A 171 14.75 24.05 -31.20
CA TRP A 171 15.24 24.03 -32.58
C TRP A 171 16.52 24.83 -32.82
N LYS A 172 17.00 25.57 -31.81
CA LYS A 172 18.22 26.38 -31.91
C LYS A 172 19.43 25.59 -31.42
N GLU A 173 20.61 25.95 -31.93
CA GLU A 173 21.91 25.44 -31.47
C GLU A 173 22.18 25.79 -29.99
N SER A 174 21.60 26.89 -29.50
CA SER A 174 21.72 27.36 -28.11
C SER A 174 21.00 26.50 -27.07
N PHE A 175 20.15 25.54 -27.49
CA PHE A 175 19.35 24.71 -26.58
C PHE A 175 20.18 24.04 -25.48
N SER A 176 21.36 23.51 -25.82
CA SER A 176 22.22 22.82 -24.86
C SER A 176 22.71 23.76 -23.75
N GLU A 177 23.06 25.00 -24.09
CA GLU A 177 23.46 26.04 -23.14
C GLU A 177 22.27 26.49 -22.29
N GLN A 178 21.10 26.71 -22.91
CA GLN A 178 19.86 27.08 -22.22
C GLN A 178 19.45 26.02 -21.17
N ILE A 179 19.49 24.73 -21.52
CA ILE A 179 19.21 23.63 -20.59
C ILE A 179 20.27 23.53 -19.49
N GLN A 180 21.54 23.81 -19.81
CA GLN A 180 22.60 23.84 -18.82
C GLN A 180 22.39 24.95 -17.78
N ASP A 181 21.98 26.15 -18.20
CA ASP A 181 21.66 27.26 -17.29
C ASP A 181 20.53 26.88 -16.32
N VAL A 182 19.45 26.28 -16.84
CA VAL A 182 18.32 25.79 -16.03
C VAL A 182 18.75 24.69 -15.07
N ASN A 183 19.56 23.73 -15.54
CA ASN A 183 20.08 22.65 -14.69
C ASN A 183 20.97 23.21 -13.56
N GLN A 184 21.74 24.28 -13.82
CA GLN A 184 22.55 24.91 -12.78
C GLN A 184 21.68 25.57 -11.69
N ILE A 185 20.56 26.18 -12.07
CA ILE A 185 19.57 26.73 -11.12
C ILE A 185 18.98 25.59 -10.28
N LEU A 186 18.55 24.50 -10.92
CA LEU A 186 17.99 23.34 -10.25
C LEU A 186 18.99 22.67 -9.28
N GLN A 187 20.27 22.58 -9.63
CA GLN A 187 21.32 22.07 -8.75
C GLN A 187 21.60 22.96 -7.53
N GLN A 188 21.40 24.27 -7.65
CA GLN A 188 21.50 25.18 -6.52
C GLN A 188 20.31 25.03 -5.57
N ARG A 189 19.12 24.77 -6.12
CA ARG A 189 17.88 24.56 -5.36
C ARG A 189 17.82 23.18 -4.71
N PHE A 190 18.29 22.15 -5.41
CA PHE A 190 18.25 20.75 -4.99
C PHE A 190 19.63 20.12 -5.19
N SER A 191 20.36 19.92 -4.10
CA SER A 191 21.76 19.45 -4.15
C SER A 191 21.92 18.05 -4.75
N PHE A 192 20.84 17.28 -4.81
CA PHE A 192 20.78 15.93 -5.38
C PHE A 192 20.27 15.90 -6.83
N TYR A 193 19.99 17.06 -7.45
CA TYR A 193 19.51 17.11 -8.82
C TYR A 193 20.58 16.65 -9.80
N GLU A 194 20.25 15.63 -10.60
CA GLU A 194 21.13 15.08 -11.63
C GLU A 194 20.78 15.69 -12.99
N ALA A 195 21.76 16.34 -13.62
CA ALA A 195 21.62 16.94 -14.94
C ALA A 195 21.50 15.86 -16.04
N ASN A 196 21.00 16.25 -17.21
CA ASN A 196 20.89 15.38 -18.38
C ASN A 196 22.27 14.86 -18.84
N SER A 197 22.35 13.57 -19.14
CA SER A 197 23.43 12.98 -19.95
C SER A 197 23.38 13.50 -21.41
N GLU A 198 24.36 13.16 -22.25
CA GLU A 198 24.32 13.50 -23.69
C GLU A 198 23.11 12.86 -24.39
N ASP A 199 22.82 11.58 -24.13
CA ASP A 199 21.66 10.88 -24.68
C ASP A 199 20.34 11.50 -24.16
N ASP A 200 20.32 11.92 -22.89
CA ASP A 200 19.14 12.58 -22.30
C ASP A 200 18.88 13.96 -22.91
N LEU A 201 19.91 14.63 -23.46
CA LEU A 201 19.77 15.96 -24.03
C LEU A 201 18.98 15.94 -25.35
N GLU A 202 19.17 14.91 -26.17
CA GLU A 202 18.40 14.70 -27.39
C GLU A 202 16.93 14.42 -27.08
N GLN A 203 16.67 13.58 -26.07
CA GLN A 203 15.33 13.31 -25.57
C GLN A 203 14.69 14.58 -25.01
N SER A 204 15.43 15.33 -24.20
CA SER A 204 15.02 16.62 -23.65
C SER A 204 14.64 17.58 -24.77
N ARG A 205 15.43 17.64 -25.86
CA ARG A 205 15.10 18.45 -27.04
C ARG A 205 13.77 18.09 -27.66
N ILE A 206 13.47 16.79 -27.80
CA ILE A 206 12.18 16.31 -28.32
C ILE A 206 11.03 16.72 -27.39
N ILE A 207 11.20 16.55 -26.08
CA ILE A 207 10.18 16.89 -25.07
C ILE A 207 9.93 18.41 -25.05
N HIS A 208 10.98 19.22 -24.98
CA HIS A 208 10.85 20.69 -25.02
C HIS A 208 10.28 21.19 -26.35
N GLY A 209 10.56 20.51 -27.46
CA GLY A 209 9.92 20.80 -28.75
C GLY A 209 8.40 20.65 -28.70
N VAL A 210 7.89 19.52 -28.18
CA VAL A 210 6.42 19.31 -28.09
C VAL A 210 5.77 20.23 -27.06
N LEU A 211 6.51 20.68 -26.04
CA LEU A 211 6.05 21.62 -25.02
C LEU A 211 6.21 23.10 -25.43
N ASN A 212 6.87 23.40 -26.54
CA ASN A 212 7.32 24.74 -26.90
C ASN A 212 6.21 25.81 -26.87
N GLY A 213 5.09 25.56 -27.54
CA GLY A 213 3.97 26.51 -27.65
C GLY A 213 3.13 26.67 -26.38
N TYR A 214 3.51 25.99 -25.30
CA TYR A 214 2.79 26.00 -24.04
C TYR A 214 3.60 26.74 -22.96
N SER A 215 2.93 27.29 -21.95
CA SER A 215 3.56 27.89 -20.76
C SER A 215 2.87 27.33 -19.51
N LEU A 216 3.67 26.90 -18.54
CA LEU A 216 3.16 26.42 -17.26
C LEU A 216 2.68 27.57 -16.38
N GLU A 217 3.36 28.71 -16.41
CA GLU A 217 2.94 29.92 -15.70
C GLU A 217 1.56 30.41 -16.13
N LYS A 218 1.26 30.35 -17.44
CA LYS A 218 -0.04 30.75 -18.01
C LYS A 218 -1.13 29.68 -17.89
N THR A 219 -0.81 28.50 -17.35
CA THR A 219 -1.77 27.39 -17.18
C THR A 219 -2.50 27.51 -15.86
N GLU A 220 -3.81 27.23 -15.84
CA GLU A 220 -4.59 27.19 -14.60
C GLU A 220 -4.12 26.05 -13.68
N ASP A 221 -3.97 26.31 -12.38
CA ASP A 221 -3.44 25.33 -11.42
C ASP A 221 -4.26 24.02 -11.40
N THR A 222 -5.59 24.12 -11.53
CA THR A 222 -6.50 22.97 -11.58
C THR A 222 -6.21 22.02 -12.76
N ILE A 223 -5.68 22.53 -13.88
CA ILE A 223 -5.29 21.73 -15.03
C ILE A 223 -4.00 20.94 -14.72
N LEU A 224 -3.07 21.56 -13.99
CA LEU A 224 -1.80 20.93 -13.58
C LEU A 224 -2.07 19.85 -12.52
N GLU A 225 -2.92 20.14 -11.55
CA GLU A 225 -3.40 19.17 -10.54
C GLU A 225 -4.10 17.98 -11.21
N GLU A 226 -5.00 18.23 -12.17
CA GLU A 226 -5.68 17.17 -12.93
C GLU A 226 -4.69 16.32 -13.74
N PHE A 227 -3.62 16.91 -14.29
CA PHE A 227 -2.58 16.14 -14.96
C PHE A 227 -1.82 15.24 -13.98
N VAL A 228 -1.42 15.76 -12.82
CA VAL A 228 -0.68 14.99 -11.81
C VAL A 228 -1.51 13.82 -11.27
N SER A 229 -2.81 14.03 -11.01
CA SER A 229 -3.70 12.96 -10.53
C SER A 229 -3.89 11.82 -11.55
N ARG A 230 -3.66 12.09 -12.84
CA ARG A 230 -3.74 11.10 -13.93
C ARG A 230 -2.45 10.32 -14.17
N ILE A 231 -1.31 10.76 -13.62
CA ILE A 231 -0.01 10.09 -13.83
C ILE A 231 -0.05 8.57 -13.54
N PRO A 232 -0.71 8.09 -12.46
CA PRO A 232 -0.81 6.65 -12.21
C PRO A 232 -1.40 5.85 -13.38
N SER A 233 -2.27 6.45 -14.21
CA SER A 233 -2.86 5.81 -15.40
C SER A 233 -1.86 5.56 -16.54
N PHE A 234 -0.65 6.13 -16.47
CA PHE A 234 0.39 5.95 -17.48
C PHE A 234 1.20 4.67 -17.30
N PHE A 235 1.04 4.01 -16.16
CA PHE A 235 1.70 2.75 -15.88
C PHE A 235 0.74 1.59 -16.10
N ASP A 236 1.26 0.51 -16.69
CA ASP A 236 0.49 -0.74 -16.88
C ASP A 236 0.16 -1.41 -15.52
N ASP A 237 0.99 -1.16 -14.50
CA ASP A 237 0.77 -1.46 -13.08
C ASP A 237 0.81 -0.13 -12.28
N GLN A 238 -0.03 0.08 -11.27
CA GLN A 238 -0.01 1.33 -10.46
C GLN A 238 1.43 1.71 -10.02
N SER A 239 1.77 3.00 -10.05
CA SER A 239 3.13 3.49 -9.71
C SER A 239 3.57 2.97 -8.35
N PRO A 240 4.74 2.30 -8.24
CA PRO A 240 5.21 1.72 -6.98
C PRO A 240 5.76 2.77 -6.00
N TYR A 241 5.85 4.03 -6.42
CA TYR A 241 6.59 5.08 -5.71
C TYR A 241 5.71 6.09 -4.98
N GLY A 242 4.40 5.88 -4.88
CA GLY A 242 3.57 6.77 -4.09
C GLY A 242 2.26 6.13 -3.63
N THR A 243 1.78 6.58 -2.48
CA THR A 243 0.45 6.25 -1.97
C THR A 243 -0.62 6.68 -2.99
N PRO A 244 -1.59 5.83 -3.35
CA PRO A 244 -2.68 6.19 -4.26
C PRO A 244 -3.39 7.47 -3.80
N ILE A 245 -3.73 8.37 -4.73
CA ILE A 245 -4.29 9.70 -4.41
C ILE A 245 -5.54 9.61 -3.52
N ALA A 246 -6.44 8.66 -3.80
CA ALA A 246 -7.64 8.47 -3.00
C ALA A 246 -7.33 8.11 -1.53
N SER A 247 -6.26 7.34 -1.31
CA SER A 247 -5.80 6.90 0.01
C SER A 247 -5.03 8.00 0.71
N ALA A 248 -4.19 8.74 -0.02
CA ALA A 248 -3.52 9.95 0.47
C ALA A 248 -4.54 10.98 0.98
N LYS A 249 -5.61 11.21 0.22
CA LYS A 249 -6.71 12.09 0.64
C LYS A 249 -7.44 11.56 1.87
N TYR A 250 -7.76 10.27 1.92
CA TYR A 250 -8.41 9.65 3.07
C TYR A 250 -7.63 9.80 4.37
N ILE A 251 -6.31 9.65 4.30
CA ILE A 251 -5.39 9.86 5.43
C ILE A 251 -5.37 11.33 5.81
N SER A 252 -5.19 12.22 4.82
CA SER A 252 -5.11 13.68 5.03
C SER A 252 -6.36 14.24 5.71
N ASP A 253 -7.55 13.80 5.29
CA ASP A 253 -8.84 14.24 5.86
C ASP A 253 -9.05 13.85 7.34
N ARG A 254 -8.18 13.00 7.91
CA ARG A 254 -8.25 12.50 9.30
C ARG A 254 -7.15 13.06 10.20
N LEU A 255 -6.28 13.91 9.66
CA LEU A 255 -5.21 14.55 10.41
C LEU A 255 -5.64 15.96 10.79
N ASP A 256 -5.50 16.28 12.07
CA ASP A 256 -5.71 17.63 12.57
C ASP A 256 -4.39 18.39 12.51
N ILE A 257 -4.13 19.00 11.35
CA ILE A 257 -2.93 19.81 11.09
C ILE A 257 -3.26 21.28 11.36
N SER A 258 -2.40 21.94 12.12
CA SER A 258 -2.48 23.37 12.40
C SER A 258 -1.43 24.18 11.63
N PRO A 259 -1.69 25.47 11.34
CA PRO A 259 -0.67 26.36 10.81
C PRO A 259 0.56 26.41 11.73
N GLY A 260 1.74 26.24 11.15
CA GLY A 260 3.02 26.19 11.86
C GLY A 260 3.42 24.81 12.39
N ASP A 261 2.56 23.80 12.27
CA ASP A 261 2.94 22.41 12.55
C ASP A 261 4.08 21.99 11.61
N LYS A 262 4.97 21.12 12.09
CA LYS A 262 6.03 20.52 11.31
C LYS A 262 5.69 19.07 10.98
N ILE A 263 5.62 18.78 9.69
CA ILE A 263 5.21 17.48 9.17
C ILE A 263 6.35 16.85 8.39
N LEU A 264 6.63 15.58 8.69
CA LEU A 264 7.64 14.77 8.01
C LEU A 264 7.03 13.54 7.36
N ASP A 265 7.48 13.23 6.15
CA ASP A 265 7.37 11.89 5.57
C ASP A 265 8.77 11.30 5.34
N PRO A 266 9.22 10.29 6.12
CA PRO A 266 10.57 9.76 6.02
C PRO A 266 10.74 8.75 4.87
N ALA A 267 9.69 8.47 4.11
CA ALA A 267 9.68 7.58 2.94
C ALA A 267 8.79 8.16 1.84
N ILE A 268 9.00 9.44 1.52
CA ILE A 268 8.03 10.27 0.78
C ILE A 268 7.68 9.71 -0.62
N GLY A 269 8.60 8.99 -1.27
CA GLY A 269 8.44 8.56 -2.64
C GLY A 269 8.15 9.76 -3.54
N TRP A 270 7.01 9.73 -4.23
CA TRP A 270 6.53 10.84 -5.04
C TRP A 270 5.87 11.96 -4.24
N GLY A 271 5.48 11.77 -2.97
CA GLY A 271 4.97 12.82 -2.08
C GLY A 271 3.49 13.15 -2.18
N ASN A 272 2.65 12.18 -2.53
CA ASN A 272 1.21 12.40 -2.67
C ASN A 272 0.56 12.85 -1.36
N VAL A 273 0.88 12.21 -0.22
CA VAL A 273 0.24 12.55 1.06
C VAL A 273 0.61 13.95 1.53
N LEU A 274 1.90 14.32 1.49
CA LEU A 274 2.31 15.68 1.90
C LEU A 274 1.79 16.77 0.97
N ARG A 275 1.59 16.49 -0.32
CA ARG A 275 0.94 17.46 -1.23
C ARG A 275 -0.55 17.66 -0.90
N GLU A 276 -1.28 16.58 -0.62
CA GLU A 276 -2.68 16.70 -0.20
C GLU A 276 -2.81 17.50 1.11
N LEU A 277 -1.89 17.28 2.06
CA LEU A 277 -1.83 18.08 3.29
C LEU A 277 -1.44 19.54 3.03
N ASN A 278 -0.43 19.81 2.19
CA ASN A 278 -0.03 21.17 1.83
C ASN A 278 -1.18 21.95 1.17
N ASN A 279 -1.97 21.29 0.33
CA ASN A 279 -3.14 21.88 -0.31
C ASN A 279 -4.26 22.20 0.70
N SER A 280 -4.46 21.37 1.73
CA SER A 280 -5.51 21.58 2.73
C SER A 280 -5.09 22.58 3.82
N GLU A 281 -3.82 22.59 4.22
CA GLU A 281 -3.25 23.50 5.22
C GLU A 281 -1.86 24.02 4.78
N PRO A 282 -1.81 25.05 3.91
CA PRO A 282 -0.55 25.60 3.40
C PRO A 282 0.24 26.39 4.46
N GLY A 283 -0.33 26.64 5.65
CA GLY A 283 0.34 27.35 6.74
C GLY A 283 1.31 26.49 7.56
N ALA A 284 1.38 25.18 7.30
CA ALA A 284 2.28 24.25 7.98
C ALA A 284 3.60 24.03 7.20
N GLU A 285 4.60 23.43 7.85
CA GLU A 285 5.93 23.14 7.27
C GLU A 285 6.04 21.67 6.87
N TYR A 286 6.31 21.39 5.59
CA TYR A 286 6.33 20.03 5.05
C TYR A 286 7.73 19.61 4.60
N GLN A 287 8.19 18.45 5.09
CA GLN A 287 9.48 17.87 4.73
C GLN A 287 9.34 16.39 4.34
N GLY A 288 10.05 15.98 3.29
CA GLY A 288 10.10 14.60 2.80
C GLY A 288 11.51 14.06 2.72
N ILE A 289 11.68 12.76 2.99
CA ILE A 289 12.95 12.05 2.82
C ILE A 289 12.75 10.91 1.83
N GLU A 290 13.60 10.85 0.82
CA GLU A 290 13.62 9.77 -0.17
C GLU A 290 15.06 9.29 -0.36
N ILE A 291 15.27 7.97 -0.37
CA ILE A 291 16.62 7.40 -0.47
C ILE A 291 17.15 7.41 -1.91
N ASN A 292 16.27 7.32 -2.91
CA ASN A 292 16.61 7.35 -4.32
C ASN A 292 16.57 8.81 -4.87
N PRO A 293 17.72 9.40 -5.25
CA PRO A 293 17.77 10.76 -5.80
C PRO A 293 16.88 10.99 -7.04
N GLU A 294 16.69 9.98 -7.90
CA GLU A 294 15.85 10.11 -9.10
C GLU A 294 14.35 10.25 -8.73
N ILE A 295 13.91 9.50 -7.71
CA ILE A 295 12.56 9.58 -7.18
C ILE A 295 12.37 10.90 -6.42
N ALA A 296 13.35 11.31 -5.63
CA ALA A 296 13.36 12.61 -4.94
C ALA A 296 13.25 13.78 -5.93
N GLN A 297 13.97 13.71 -7.06
CA GLN A 297 13.89 14.70 -8.13
C GLN A 297 12.50 14.71 -8.80
N THR A 298 11.91 13.53 -9.03
CA THR A 298 10.55 13.41 -9.55
C THR A 298 9.54 14.06 -8.61
N ALA A 299 9.66 13.82 -7.30
CA ALA A 299 8.82 14.46 -6.30
C ALA A 299 8.99 16.00 -6.29
N CYS A 300 10.23 16.51 -6.46
CA CYS A 300 10.48 17.95 -6.62
C CYS A 300 9.83 18.52 -7.90
N ALA A 301 9.86 17.76 -9.00
CA ALA A 301 9.20 18.15 -10.25
C ALA A 301 7.69 18.24 -10.05
N LEU A 302 7.07 17.26 -9.39
CA LEU A 302 5.65 17.29 -9.04
C LEU A 302 5.30 18.47 -8.14
N ASN A 303 6.15 18.80 -7.16
CA ASN A 303 5.94 19.97 -6.29
C ASN A 303 6.04 21.28 -7.09
N THR A 304 6.97 21.35 -8.05
CA THR A 304 7.12 22.50 -8.95
C THR A 304 5.88 22.67 -9.83
N ILE A 305 5.36 21.58 -10.39
CA ILE A 305 4.17 21.56 -11.27
C ILE A 305 2.91 21.96 -10.50
N THR A 306 2.74 21.43 -9.29
CA THR A 306 1.57 21.69 -8.43
C THR A 306 1.70 22.94 -7.58
N LYS A 307 2.85 23.64 -7.64
CA LYS A 307 3.18 24.82 -6.83
C LYS A 307 3.02 24.57 -5.32
N THR A 308 3.31 23.34 -4.89
CA THR A 308 3.23 22.93 -3.47
C THR A 308 4.56 23.18 -2.76
N ASP A 309 4.48 23.59 -1.50
CA ASP A 309 5.65 23.91 -0.67
C ASP A 309 6.02 22.72 0.22
N VAL A 310 6.58 21.68 -0.42
CA VAL A 310 7.12 20.49 0.26
C VAL A 310 8.61 20.40 -0.02
N SER A 311 9.41 20.50 1.03
CA SER A 311 10.87 20.37 0.95
C SER A 311 11.27 18.89 0.91
N ILE A 312 12.29 18.55 0.11
CA ILE A 312 12.71 17.14 -0.06
C ILE A 312 14.19 17.02 0.20
N ARG A 313 14.58 15.96 0.91
CA ARG A 313 15.96 15.57 1.17
C ARG A 313 16.24 14.18 0.62
N ALA A 314 17.26 14.05 -0.22
CA ALA A 314 17.76 12.75 -0.65
C ALA A 314 18.64 12.15 0.46
N SER A 315 18.10 11.21 1.24
CA SER A 315 18.80 10.57 2.37
C SER A 315 18.12 9.28 2.80
N ASP A 316 18.74 8.54 3.72
CA ASP A 316 18.13 7.36 4.31
C ASP A 316 17.22 7.77 5.49
N GLY A 317 15.91 7.60 5.31
CA GLY A 317 14.90 7.94 6.32
C GLY A 317 14.92 7.04 7.57
N ILE A 318 15.60 5.90 7.54
CA ILE A 318 15.86 5.06 8.72
C ILE A 318 17.05 5.63 9.49
N GLU A 319 18.13 6.06 8.85
CA GLU A 319 19.35 6.49 9.57
C GLU A 319 19.31 7.95 10.05
N LEU A 320 18.56 8.81 9.36
CA LEU A 320 18.65 10.27 9.56
C LEU A 320 18.44 10.75 11.01
N PRO A 321 17.54 10.19 11.86
CA PRO A 321 17.37 10.62 13.25
C PRO A 321 18.62 10.47 14.13
N TRP A 322 19.58 9.68 13.69
CA TRP A 322 20.85 9.44 14.38
C TRP A 322 22.04 10.13 13.71
N MET A 323 21.91 10.54 12.44
CA MET A 323 22.96 11.24 11.69
C MET A 323 22.83 12.77 11.77
N ASP A 324 21.60 13.28 11.91
CA ASP A 324 21.31 14.71 11.90
C ASP A 324 20.40 15.05 13.09
N GLU A 325 20.98 15.57 14.18
CA GLU A 325 20.25 15.92 15.40
C GLU A 325 19.10 16.91 15.14
N SER A 326 19.15 17.70 14.05
CA SER A 326 18.08 18.65 13.72
C SER A 326 16.77 17.97 13.31
N PHE A 327 16.81 16.70 12.93
CA PHE A 327 15.63 15.90 12.61
C PHE A 327 15.09 15.12 13.81
N ARG A 328 15.87 14.97 14.89
CA ARG A 328 15.49 14.15 16.04
C ARG A 328 14.62 14.97 16.99
N SER A 329 13.40 14.50 17.24
CA SER A 329 12.43 15.19 18.10
C SER A 329 12.24 16.65 17.67
N SER A 330 11.66 16.80 16.48
CA SER A 330 11.54 18.09 15.78
C SER A 330 10.21 18.27 15.04
N PHE A 331 9.34 17.25 15.03
CA PHE A 331 8.14 17.20 14.20
C PHE A 331 6.89 16.93 15.04
N ASP A 332 5.83 17.69 14.77
CA ASP A 332 4.52 17.53 15.37
C ASP A 332 3.79 16.31 14.78
N HIS A 333 3.99 16.07 13.47
CA HIS A 333 3.40 14.93 12.77
C HIS A 333 4.44 14.21 11.91
N VAL A 334 4.39 12.88 11.92
CA VAL A 334 5.13 12.03 10.98
C VAL A 334 4.12 11.16 10.24
N ILE A 335 4.13 11.22 8.91
CA ILE A 335 3.26 10.43 8.04
C ILE A 335 4.11 9.39 7.34
N LEU A 336 3.71 8.13 7.39
CA LEU A 336 4.55 7.03 6.90
C LEU A 336 3.76 6.07 6.01
N ASP A 337 4.23 5.91 4.78
CA ASP A 337 3.88 4.79 3.90
C ASP A 337 5.19 4.10 3.48
N PRO A 338 5.67 3.11 4.26
CA PRO A 338 7.01 2.59 4.09
C PRO A 338 7.07 1.59 2.92
N PRO A 339 8.26 1.32 2.37
CA PRO A 339 8.44 0.10 1.57
C PRO A 339 8.09 -1.13 2.41
N ILE A 340 7.41 -2.11 1.81
CA ILE A 340 6.87 -3.28 2.52
C ILE A 340 7.54 -4.59 2.08
N GLY A 341 7.85 -5.45 3.04
CA GLY A 341 8.11 -6.88 2.80
C GLY A 341 9.57 -7.23 2.46
N LYS A 342 10.46 -6.23 2.34
CA LYS A 342 11.90 -6.49 2.26
C LYS A 342 12.42 -6.88 3.65
N ARG A 343 13.20 -7.96 3.68
CA ARG A 343 14.00 -8.32 4.86
C ARG A 343 15.36 -7.66 4.74
N ILE A 344 15.77 -6.98 5.80
CA ILE A 344 17.09 -6.36 5.86
C ILE A 344 18.08 -7.38 6.40
N SER A 345 19.18 -7.59 5.68
CA SER A 345 20.30 -8.41 6.15
C SER A 345 21.13 -7.66 7.21
N SER A 346 21.87 -8.37 8.07
CA SER A 346 22.73 -7.72 9.09
C SER A 346 23.67 -6.66 8.51
N SER A 347 24.15 -6.87 7.30
CA SER A 347 25.08 -5.95 6.62
C SER A 347 24.44 -4.66 6.13
N GLU A 348 23.11 -4.59 6.09
CA GLU A 348 22.33 -3.41 5.67
C GLU A 348 21.71 -2.68 6.87
N ILE A 349 21.94 -3.15 8.11
CA ILE A 349 21.37 -2.53 9.31
C ILE A 349 22.35 -1.51 9.88
N PRO A 350 21.90 -0.29 10.20
CA PRO A 350 22.74 0.72 10.84
C PRO A 350 23.26 0.25 12.20
N GLU A 351 24.48 0.66 12.60
CA GLU A 351 25.09 0.29 13.89
C GLU A 351 24.17 0.61 15.08
N GLN A 352 23.42 1.70 14.99
CA GLN A 352 22.48 2.15 16.01
C GLN A 352 21.24 1.24 16.14
N LEU A 353 20.99 0.38 15.15
CA LEU A 353 19.84 -0.51 15.05
C LEU A 353 20.24 -1.99 15.05
N GLU A 354 21.47 -2.34 15.44
CA GLU A 354 21.93 -3.74 15.49
C GLU A 354 20.98 -4.66 16.27
N ASP A 355 20.39 -4.18 17.37
CA ASP A 355 19.43 -4.95 18.17
C ASP A 355 18.16 -5.32 17.38
N TRP A 356 17.90 -4.65 16.25
CA TRP A 356 16.75 -4.87 15.37
C TRP A 356 17.08 -5.78 14.18
N GLU A 357 18.17 -6.55 14.25
CA GLU A 357 18.54 -7.53 13.24
C GLU A 357 17.42 -8.54 12.92
N GLY A 358 17.18 -8.76 11.62
CA GLY A 358 16.23 -9.74 11.11
C GLY A 358 14.76 -9.31 11.16
N GLN A 359 14.48 -8.06 11.54
CA GLN A 359 13.16 -7.43 11.41
C GLN A 359 12.85 -7.06 9.95
N TYR A 360 11.59 -6.77 9.66
CA TYR A 360 11.19 -6.28 8.36
C TYR A 360 11.51 -4.79 8.20
N ILE A 361 11.72 -4.31 6.98
CA ILE A 361 12.03 -2.89 6.73
C ILE A 361 10.93 -1.95 7.25
N GLU A 362 9.66 -2.35 7.12
CA GLU A 362 8.54 -1.57 7.64
C GLU A 362 8.56 -1.46 9.17
N ASP A 363 9.08 -2.46 9.89
CA ASP A 363 9.21 -2.41 11.36
C ASP A 363 10.24 -1.35 11.78
N LEU A 364 11.35 -1.23 11.03
CA LEU A 364 12.39 -0.24 11.27
C LEU A 364 11.92 1.18 10.94
N PHE A 365 11.17 1.35 9.84
CA PHE A 365 10.61 2.65 9.49
C PHE A 365 9.65 3.16 10.56
N VAL A 366 8.77 2.30 11.09
CA VAL A 366 7.89 2.66 12.21
C VAL A 366 8.71 3.08 13.42
N PHE A 367 9.73 2.30 13.80
CA PHE A 367 10.59 2.64 14.94
C PHE A 367 11.36 3.96 14.74
N ALA A 368 11.97 4.17 13.57
CA ALA A 368 12.71 5.39 13.23
C ALA A 368 11.78 6.60 13.20
N SER A 369 10.56 6.45 12.66
CA SER A 369 9.52 7.49 12.60
C SER A 369 9.22 8.08 13.97
N LEU A 370 9.16 7.25 15.02
CA LEU A 370 8.94 7.67 16.39
C LEU A 370 10.09 8.53 16.96
N GLN A 371 11.30 8.43 16.42
CA GLN A 371 12.45 9.23 16.85
C GLN A 371 12.41 10.67 16.31
N TYR A 372 11.72 10.90 15.19
CA TYR A 372 11.53 12.24 14.63
C TYR A 372 10.51 13.08 15.41
N LEU A 373 9.53 12.43 16.03
CA LEU A 373 8.45 13.11 16.74
C LEU A 373 8.93 13.90 17.96
N ASP A 374 8.40 15.10 18.13
CA ASP A 374 8.43 15.82 19.40
C ASP A 374 7.55 15.14 20.45
N GLU A 375 7.76 15.48 21.73
CA GLU A 375 6.90 14.96 22.81
C GLU A 375 5.45 15.44 22.58
N GLY A 376 4.51 14.50 22.54
CA GLY A 376 3.12 14.75 22.16
C GLY A 376 2.84 14.72 20.66
N GLY A 377 3.86 14.60 19.80
CA GLY A 377 3.70 14.48 18.35
C GLY A 377 3.04 13.16 17.92
N LEU A 378 2.47 13.12 16.71
CA LEU A 378 1.67 12.02 16.19
C LEU A 378 2.30 11.35 14.97
N LEU A 379 2.53 10.03 15.05
CA LEU A 379 2.81 9.19 13.88
C LEU A 379 1.50 8.67 13.31
N THR A 380 1.28 8.86 12.02
CA THR A 380 0.25 8.14 11.25
C THR A 380 0.92 7.28 10.19
N ALA A 381 0.82 5.96 10.32
CA ALA A 381 1.52 5.02 9.46
C ALA A 381 0.57 4.04 8.77
N ILE A 382 0.75 3.84 7.46
CA ILE A 382 0.20 2.71 6.71
C ILE A 382 1.16 1.53 6.93
N VAL A 383 0.64 0.43 7.45
CA VAL A 383 1.45 -0.77 7.74
C VAL A 383 0.76 -2.02 7.22
N PRO A 384 1.52 -3.10 6.93
CA PRO A 384 0.92 -4.42 6.75
C PRO A 384 0.10 -4.82 7.98
N LEU A 385 -1.13 -5.28 7.80
CA LEU A 385 -1.99 -5.74 8.90
C LEU A 385 -1.32 -6.83 9.74
N ASP A 386 -0.50 -7.66 9.10
CA ASP A 386 0.21 -8.73 9.79
C ASP A 386 1.28 -8.21 10.77
N LEU A 387 1.81 -7.00 10.62
CA LEU A 387 2.71 -6.36 11.60
C LEU A 387 2.06 -6.31 13.00
N LEU A 388 0.74 -6.10 13.04
CA LEU A 388 -0.06 -5.96 14.26
C LEU A 388 -0.29 -7.29 15.01
N SER A 389 0.16 -8.44 14.47
CA SER A 389 0.00 -9.73 15.15
C SER A 389 1.15 -10.73 14.94
N ARG A 390 2.00 -10.55 13.92
CA ARG A 390 3.07 -11.50 13.59
C ARG A 390 4.13 -11.50 14.68
N GLY A 391 4.60 -12.70 15.03
CA GLY A 391 5.60 -12.88 16.10
C GLY A 391 6.95 -12.24 15.78
N ARG A 392 7.33 -12.15 14.50
CA ARG A 392 8.60 -11.52 14.09
C ARG A 392 8.64 -10.01 14.36
N SER A 393 7.50 -9.34 14.34
CA SER A 393 7.36 -7.91 14.64
C SER A 393 6.86 -7.67 16.06
N SER A 394 7.04 -8.66 16.95
CA SER A 394 6.80 -8.48 18.38
C SER A 394 7.61 -7.30 18.93
N LYS A 395 8.87 -7.16 18.52
CA LYS A 395 9.75 -6.10 19.02
C LYS A 395 9.19 -4.69 18.77
N VAL A 396 8.80 -4.35 17.55
CA VAL A 396 8.20 -3.03 17.26
C VAL A 396 6.86 -2.87 17.96
N ARG A 397 6.06 -3.94 18.06
CA ARG A 397 4.76 -3.89 18.70
C ARG A 397 4.86 -3.70 20.22
N ASP A 398 5.79 -4.40 20.87
CA ASP A 398 6.09 -4.24 22.29
C ASP A 398 6.59 -2.82 22.56
N GLU A 399 7.47 -2.29 21.71
CA GLU A 399 7.93 -0.90 21.78
C GLU A 399 6.75 0.09 21.72
N LEU A 400 5.84 -0.07 20.74
CA LEU A 400 4.64 0.76 20.60
C LEU A 400 3.74 0.71 21.83
N ILE A 401 3.53 -0.48 22.40
CA ILE A 401 2.61 -0.72 23.49
C ILE A 401 3.16 -0.22 24.83
N GLU A 402 4.46 -0.39 25.05
CA GLU A 402 5.10 -0.09 26.33
C GLU A 402 5.51 1.38 26.45
N ASN A 403 5.87 2.04 25.34
CA ASN A 403 6.47 3.36 25.37
C ASN A 403 5.62 4.47 24.73
N TYR A 404 4.55 4.14 24.01
CA TYR A 404 3.75 5.11 23.25
C TYR A 404 2.25 4.96 23.51
N GLN A 405 1.49 6.00 23.19
CA GLN A 405 0.03 5.97 23.23
C GLN A 405 -0.49 5.65 21.84
N ILE A 406 -1.07 4.48 21.67
CA ILE A 406 -1.76 4.09 20.43
C ILE A 406 -3.17 4.72 20.48
N GLU A 407 -3.44 5.69 19.61
CA GLU A 407 -4.72 6.40 19.60
C GLU A 407 -5.75 5.66 18.76
N THR A 408 -5.35 5.23 17.56
CA THR A 408 -6.25 4.62 16.59
C THR A 408 -5.57 3.48 15.85
N VAL A 409 -6.30 2.39 15.62
CA VAL A 409 -5.93 1.33 14.69
C VAL A 409 -7.09 1.06 13.73
N ILE A 410 -6.84 1.25 12.45
CA ILE A 410 -7.83 1.10 11.37
C ILE A 410 -7.43 -0.10 10.51
N GLU A 411 -8.26 -1.13 10.48
CA GLU A 411 -8.12 -2.26 9.56
C GLU A 411 -8.73 -1.91 8.22
N VAL A 412 -7.95 -2.10 7.14
CA VAL A 412 -8.35 -1.71 5.79
C VAL A 412 -8.27 -2.91 4.85
N ASN A 413 -9.32 -3.13 4.06
CA ASN A 413 -9.35 -4.23 3.10
C ASN A 413 -8.43 -3.96 1.89
N LYS A 414 -7.60 -4.96 1.54
CA LYS A 414 -6.57 -5.00 0.48
C LYS A 414 -6.93 -4.33 -0.83
N GLY A 415 -8.13 -4.60 -1.36
CA GLY A 415 -8.42 -4.39 -2.78
C GLY A 415 -8.66 -2.94 -3.17
N SER A 416 -9.01 -2.11 -2.20
CA SER A 416 -9.70 -0.85 -2.47
C SER A 416 -8.90 0.37 -1.97
N PHE A 417 -8.11 0.20 -0.91
CA PHE A 417 -7.24 1.24 -0.38
C PHE A 417 -5.85 1.27 -1.03
N TYR A 418 -5.33 0.11 -1.47
CA TYR A 418 -4.02 0.09 -2.12
C TYR A 418 -3.99 -1.03 -3.16
N PRO A 419 -4.58 -0.82 -4.36
CA PRO A 419 -4.82 -1.90 -5.33
C PRO A 419 -3.57 -2.68 -5.77
N SER A 420 -2.39 -2.07 -5.70
CA SER A 420 -1.10 -2.71 -6.05
C SER A 420 -0.50 -3.58 -4.95
N VAL A 421 -0.95 -3.45 -3.69
CA VAL A 421 -0.39 -4.20 -2.56
C VAL A 421 -1.19 -5.49 -2.33
N ARG A 422 -0.48 -6.62 -2.27
CA ARG A 422 -1.11 -7.95 -2.09
C ARG A 422 -1.48 -8.26 -0.63
N SER A 423 -0.93 -7.52 0.32
CA SER A 423 -1.09 -7.72 1.77
C SER A 423 -2.20 -6.85 2.34
N ASP A 424 -2.87 -7.31 3.40
CA ASP A 424 -3.86 -6.48 4.11
C ASP A 424 -3.09 -5.33 4.75
N LEU A 425 -3.75 -4.19 4.84
CA LEU A 425 -3.15 -2.98 5.40
C LEU A 425 -3.91 -2.55 6.64
N ALA A 426 -3.22 -1.78 7.46
CA ALA A 426 -3.80 -1.03 8.55
C ALA A 426 -3.24 0.39 8.53
N VAL A 427 -4.02 1.34 9.05
CA VAL A 427 -3.52 2.66 9.42
C VAL A 427 -3.45 2.72 10.94
N ILE A 428 -2.27 3.02 11.48
CA ILE A 428 -2.07 3.22 12.93
C ILE A 428 -1.77 4.69 13.22
N GLN A 429 -2.33 5.18 14.31
CA GLN A 429 -2.03 6.49 14.87
C GLN A 429 -1.41 6.32 16.25
N VAL A 430 -0.18 6.80 16.42
CA VAL A 430 0.64 6.59 17.61
C VAL A 430 1.21 7.92 18.07
N ARG A 431 0.84 8.35 19.27
CA ARG A 431 1.35 9.57 19.88
C ARG A 431 2.61 9.28 20.70
N LYS A 432 3.64 10.13 20.56
CA LYS A 432 4.84 10.11 21.39
C LYS A 432 4.55 10.64 22.78
N GLN A 433 3.99 9.76 23.59
CA GLN A 433 3.62 9.99 24.96
C GLN A 433 3.51 8.62 25.63
N ALA A 434 3.97 8.50 26.87
CA ALA A 434 3.82 7.25 27.61
C ALA A 434 2.35 6.83 27.71
N SER A 435 2.07 5.56 27.45
CA SER A 435 0.75 4.97 27.68
C SER A 435 0.37 5.10 29.16
N THR A 436 -0.90 5.40 29.43
CA THR A 436 -1.45 5.39 30.79
C THR A 436 -2.67 4.49 30.81
N ASP A 437 -2.94 3.85 31.95
CA ASP A 437 -4.10 2.95 32.16
C ASP A 437 -5.46 3.64 31.93
N ALA A 438 -5.50 4.96 31.68
CA ALA A 438 -6.71 5.72 31.41
C ALA A 438 -6.97 5.98 29.92
N ASN A 439 -5.99 5.74 29.04
CA ASN A 439 -6.13 6.02 27.61
C ASN A 439 -6.71 4.81 26.87
N LEU A 440 -7.84 5.01 26.20
CA LEU A 440 -8.44 4.03 25.31
C LEU A 440 -7.88 4.19 23.90
N THR A 441 -7.66 3.07 23.23
CA THR A 441 -7.33 2.99 21.80
C THR A 441 -8.60 2.72 21.02
N GLN A 442 -8.84 3.50 19.96
CA GLN A 442 -9.95 3.31 19.05
C GLN A 442 -9.58 2.29 17.97
N PHE A 443 -10.36 1.22 17.87
CA PHE A 443 -10.26 0.21 16.82
C PHE A 443 -11.38 0.42 15.81
N ILE A 444 -11.03 0.42 14.52
CA ILE A 444 -11.96 0.62 13.41
C ILE A 444 -11.77 -0.50 12.39
N ILE A 445 -12.86 -1.12 11.95
CA ILE A 445 -12.88 -2.09 10.86
C ILE A 445 -13.63 -1.46 9.70
N LEU A 446 -12.98 -1.32 8.56
CA LEU A 446 -13.58 -0.79 7.34
C LEU A 446 -14.08 -1.94 6.45
N ASP A 447 -15.28 -1.77 5.88
CA ASP A 447 -15.83 -2.71 4.90
C ASP A 447 -15.15 -2.55 3.53
N GLN A 448 -15.36 -3.52 2.63
CA GLN A 448 -14.96 -3.41 1.24
C GLN A 448 -15.61 -2.19 0.59
N LEU A 449 -14.84 -1.45 -0.23
CA LEU A 449 -15.46 -0.41 -1.07
C LEU A 449 -16.53 -1.06 -1.94
N LYS A 450 -17.66 -0.37 -2.10
CA LYS A 450 -18.63 -0.71 -3.14
C LYS A 450 -17.87 -0.70 -4.48
N GLU A 451 -17.95 -1.80 -5.23
CA GLU A 451 -17.43 -1.89 -6.61
C GLU A 451 -18.21 -0.93 -7.51
N GLU A 452 -17.93 0.37 -7.42
CA GLU A 452 -18.39 1.35 -8.40
C GLU A 452 -17.27 2.37 -8.65
N ASP A 453 -16.87 2.45 -9.92
CA ASP A 453 -15.94 3.39 -10.56
C ASP A 453 -16.03 4.82 -9.97
N SER A 454 -15.35 5.08 -8.86
CA SER A 454 -15.29 6.43 -8.31
C SER A 454 -13.84 6.79 -7.99
N GLU A 455 -13.45 7.98 -8.44
CA GLU A 455 -12.19 8.66 -8.14
C GLU A 455 -12.06 9.01 -6.64
N SER A 456 -12.87 8.40 -5.76
CA SER A 456 -12.99 8.68 -4.33
C SER A 456 -12.98 7.38 -3.50
N PHE A 457 -12.12 7.33 -2.49
CA PHE A 457 -12.11 6.26 -1.48
C PHE A 457 -12.99 6.66 -0.29
N ASP A 458 -14.20 6.11 -0.22
CA ASP A 458 -15.16 6.34 0.88
C ASP A 458 -15.67 5.01 1.47
N PRO A 459 -14.87 4.35 2.34
CA PRO A 459 -15.24 3.07 2.93
C PRO A 459 -16.28 3.24 4.03
N GLU A 460 -17.24 2.31 4.08
CA GLU A 460 -18.17 2.22 5.21
C GLU A 460 -17.46 1.63 6.43
N VAL A 461 -17.77 2.16 7.62
CA VAL A 461 -17.27 1.60 8.88
C VAL A 461 -18.13 0.38 9.21
N GLN A 462 -17.53 -0.81 9.15
CA GLN A 462 -18.17 -2.06 9.56
C GLN A 462 -18.38 -2.08 11.07
N ASN A 463 -17.33 -1.76 11.83
CA ASN A 463 -17.41 -1.65 13.28
C ASN A 463 -16.40 -0.63 13.84
N ARG A 464 -16.71 -0.10 15.03
CA ARG A 464 -15.87 0.79 15.83
C ARG A 464 -16.05 0.51 17.32
N PHE A 465 -14.95 0.32 18.03
CA PHE A 465 -14.94 0.09 19.48
C PHE A 465 -13.65 0.65 20.12
N GLU A 466 -13.60 0.74 21.44
CA GLU A 466 -12.50 1.35 22.19
C GLU A 466 -12.07 0.45 23.34
N LEU A 467 -10.75 0.25 23.49
CA LEU A 467 -10.19 -0.66 24.50
C LEU A 467 -8.84 -0.17 25.04
N HIS A 468 -8.50 -0.64 26.24
CA HIS A 468 -7.14 -0.53 26.76
C HIS A 468 -6.26 -1.61 26.14
N VAL A 469 -5.21 -1.18 25.44
CA VAL A 469 -4.24 -2.08 24.81
C VAL A 469 -3.57 -3.06 25.79
N PRO A 470 -3.24 -2.68 27.04
CA PRO A 470 -2.73 -3.64 28.03
C PRO A 470 -3.68 -4.81 28.35
N ASP A 471 -4.98 -4.64 28.12
CA ASP A 471 -5.98 -5.70 28.37
C ASP A 471 -6.05 -6.70 27.20
N LEU A 472 -5.34 -6.47 26.10
CA LEU A 472 -5.41 -7.30 24.90
C LEU A 472 -4.56 -8.58 25.03
N LEU A 473 -5.20 -9.72 24.81
CA LEU A 473 -4.52 -11.01 24.69
C LEU A 473 -3.49 -10.98 23.53
N ARG A 474 -2.30 -11.54 23.77
CA ARG A 474 -1.14 -11.53 22.85
C ARG A 474 -0.61 -10.15 22.47
N LYS A 475 -1.09 -9.06 23.08
CA LYS A 475 -0.79 -7.72 22.60
C LYS A 475 -1.11 -7.58 21.10
N THR A 476 -2.11 -8.29 20.57
CA THR A 476 -2.48 -8.17 19.16
C THR A 476 -3.24 -6.88 18.95
N LEU A 477 -2.89 -6.15 17.90
CA LEU A 477 -3.54 -4.87 17.57
C LEU A 477 -4.45 -4.99 16.34
N VAL A 478 -4.70 -6.20 15.83
CA VAL A 478 -5.56 -6.41 14.65
C VAL A 478 -7.03 -6.22 15.05
N PRO A 479 -7.72 -5.16 14.58
CA PRO A 479 -9.09 -4.84 15.00
C PRO A 479 -10.07 -6.02 14.93
N SER A 480 -10.14 -6.74 13.81
CA SER A 480 -11.06 -7.88 13.64
C SER A 480 -10.77 -9.05 14.59
N LYS A 481 -9.49 -9.27 14.95
CA LYS A 481 -9.11 -10.30 15.93
C LYS A 481 -9.46 -9.89 17.35
N VAL A 482 -9.24 -8.61 17.68
CA VAL A 482 -9.61 -8.07 18.98
C VAL A 482 -11.12 -8.16 19.17
N GLU A 483 -11.91 -7.72 18.18
CA GLU A 483 -13.37 -7.85 18.19
C GLU A 483 -13.82 -9.31 18.39
N ALA A 484 -13.26 -10.24 17.61
CA ALA A 484 -13.61 -11.65 17.71
C ALA A 484 -13.37 -12.21 19.12
N GLN A 485 -12.23 -11.87 19.75
CA GLN A 485 -11.90 -12.31 21.10
C GLN A 485 -12.90 -11.76 22.13
N GLN A 486 -13.26 -10.48 22.04
CA GLN A 486 -14.24 -9.89 22.96
C GLN A 486 -15.63 -10.52 22.82
N ASN A 487 -16.06 -10.78 21.59
CA ASN A 487 -17.34 -11.43 21.35
C ASN A 487 -17.38 -12.83 21.96
N ILE A 488 -16.26 -13.55 21.94
CA ILE A 488 -16.15 -14.88 22.54
C ILE A 488 -16.14 -14.80 24.07
N GLU A 489 -15.40 -13.86 24.66
CA GLU A 489 -15.41 -13.65 26.12
C GLU A 489 -16.78 -13.24 26.63
N ASN A 490 -17.50 -12.37 25.91
CA ASN A 490 -18.87 -12.01 26.27
C ASN A 490 -19.81 -13.24 26.24
N ARG A 491 -19.69 -14.11 25.23
CA ARG A 491 -20.44 -15.37 25.18
C ARG A 491 -20.09 -16.28 26.36
N LEU A 492 -18.82 -16.35 26.74
CA LEU A 492 -18.36 -17.09 27.91
C LEU A 492 -19.05 -16.59 29.19
N TYR A 493 -19.12 -15.26 29.37
CA TYR A 493 -19.75 -14.63 30.54
C TYR A 493 -21.29 -14.74 30.54
N GLU A 494 -21.91 -14.89 29.37
CA GLU A 494 -23.36 -15.13 29.25
C GLU A 494 -23.73 -16.59 29.54
N GLU A 495 -22.90 -17.54 29.12
CA GLU A 495 -23.18 -18.98 29.24
C GLU A 495 -22.79 -19.55 30.62
N TYR A 496 -21.77 -18.98 31.27
CA TYR A 496 -21.23 -19.51 32.53
C TYR A 496 -21.24 -18.48 33.67
N PRO A 497 -21.60 -18.89 34.90
CA PRO A 497 -21.79 -17.96 36.02
C PRO A 497 -20.50 -17.47 36.67
N GLU A 498 -19.41 -18.25 36.60
CA GLU A 498 -18.10 -17.93 37.18
C GLU A 498 -16.99 -18.38 36.21
N TYR A 499 -15.86 -17.67 36.24
CA TYR A 499 -14.74 -17.86 35.34
C TYR A 499 -13.41 -17.52 36.02
N CYS A 500 -12.33 -18.10 35.52
CA CYS A 500 -10.96 -17.89 36.02
C CYS A 500 -9.93 -17.99 34.89
N SER A 501 -8.68 -17.61 35.13
CA SER A 501 -7.59 -17.89 34.19
C SER A 501 -7.37 -19.40 34.05
N PHE A 502 -6.95 -19.86 32.86
CA PHE A 502 -6.80 -21.29 32.62
C PHE A 502 -5.66 -21.90 33.44
N ASP A 503 -4.63 -21.12 33.75
CA ASP A 503 -3.53 -21.52 34.63
C ASP A 503 -3.92 -21.68 36.11
N PHE A 504 -5.06 -21.14 36.52
CA PHE A 504 -5.59 -21.33 37.87
C PHE A 504 -6.09 -22.76 38.07
N VAL A 505 -6.68 -23.35 37.03
CA VAL A 505 -7.30 -24.70 37.07
C VAL A 505 -6.39 -25.78 36.49
N ALA A 506 -5.39 -25.40 35.68
CA ALA A 506 -4.39 -26.31 35.14
C ALA A 506 -3.16 -26.40 36.06
N SER A 507 -2.73 -27.62 36.39
CA SER A 507 -1.48 -27.85 37.15
C SER A 507 -0.21 -27.70 36.32
N GLY A 508 -0.34 -27.54 35.00
CA GLY A 508 0.73 -27.03 34.15
C GLY A 508 0.55 -27.29 32.65
N PHE A 509 1.32 -26.54 31.85
CA PHE A 509 1.32 -26.64 30.39
C PHE A 509 2.65 -27.17 29.87
N ARG A 510 2.60 -28.07 28.87
CA ARG A 510 3.78 -28.62 28.19
C ARG A 510 3.54 -28.71 26.68
N ARG A 511 4.61 -28.68 25.90
CA ARG A 511 4.54 -28.99 24.47
C ARG A 511 4.82 -30.46 24.27
N GLY A 512 4.11 -31.10 23.34
CA GLY A 512 4.49 -32.43 22.85
C GLY A 512 5.87 -32.42 22.18
N ILE A 513 6.36 -33.59 21.78
CA ILE A 513 7.70 -33.78 21.23
C ILE A 513 7.66 -34.20 19.76
N ARG A 514 8.66 -33.79 18.98
CA ARG A 514 8.86 -34.29 17.61
C ARG A 514 9.87 -35.43 17.65
N LEU A 515 9.43 -36.62 17.28
CA LEU A 515 10.28 -37.81 17.15
C LEU A 515 10.60 -38.09 15.67
N SER A 516 11.81 -38.55 15.42
CA SER A 516 12.24 -39.05 14.11
C SER A 516 11.72 -40.47 13.85
N GLN A 517 11.72 -40.90 12.58
CA GLN A 517 11.27 -42.26 12.21
C GLN A 517 12.13 -43.37 12.85
N GLU A 518 13.37 -43.08 13.21
CA GLU A 518 14.26 -44.03 13.88
C GLU A 518 13.85 -44.30 15.33
N GLU A 519 13.07 -43.41 15.93
CA GLU A 519 12.60 -43.48 17.31
C GLU A 519 11.21 -44.14 17.41
N LEU A 520 10.57 -44.38 16.26
CA LEU A 520 9.21 -44.91 16.15
C LEU A 520 9.19 -46.34 15.60
N ALA A 521 8.25 -47.15 16.09
CA ALA A 521 7.96 -48.50 15.64
C ALA A 521 6.52 -48.61 15.13
N SER A 522 6.24 -49.67 14.36
CA SER A 522 4.89 -50.00 13.88
C SER A 522 4.00 -50.63 14.95
N GLU A 523 4.58 -51.19 16.01
CA GLU A 523 3.91 -51.80 17.15
C GLU A 523 4.69 -51.44 18.43
N GLY A 524 4.00 -51.34 19.57
CA GLY A 524 4.60 -51.03 20.87
C GLY A 524 3.54 -50.72 21.93
N ASP A 525 3.99 -50.47 23.17
CA ASP A 525 3.10 -50.29 24.32
C ASP A 525 2.56 -48.85 24.45
N ILE A 526 3.36 -47.84 24.06
CA ILE A 526 3.00 -46.42 24.17
C ILE A 526 2.86 -45.81 22.77
N GLN A 527 1.67 -45.32 22.45
CA GLN A 527 1.37 -44.74 21.15
C GLN A 527 1.98 -43.33 21.01
N TYR A 528 2.57 -43.05 19.85
CA TYR A 528 2.91 -41.69 19.43
C TYR A 528 1.69 -41.02 18.80
N LEU A 529 1.09 -40.06 19.51
CA LEU A 529 -0.21 -39.52 19.18
C LEU A 529 -0.09 -38.22 18.36
N LYS A 530 -0.53 -38.27 17.10
CA LYS A 530 -0.71 -37.12 16.21
C LYS A 530 -2.18 -36.69 16.20
N ILE A 531 -2.44 -35.46 15.75
CA ILE A 531 -3.81 -34.91 15.59
C ILE A 531 -4.66 -35.77 14.65
N SER A 532 -4.08 -36.22 13.53
CA SER A 532 -4.72 -37.08 12.53
C SER A 532 -5.30 -38.39 13.10
N HIS A 533 -4.68 -38.96 14.14
CA HIS A 533 -5.18 -40.17 14.79
C HIS A 533 -6.48 -39.95 15.56
N VAL A 534 -6.74 -38.71 16.00
CA VAL A 534 -7.95 -38.32 16.73
C VAL A 534 -9.02 -37.86 15.74
N THR A 535 -8.64 -37.08 14.72
CA THR A 535 -9.59 -36.57 13.71
C THR A 535 -10.03 -37.61 12.68
N GLY A 536 -9.40 -38.79 12.67
CA GLY A 536 -9.73 -39.89 11.75
C GLY A 536 -9.09 -39.76 10.36
N GLU A 537 -8.12 -38.87 10.20
CA GLU A 537 -7.34 -38.73 8.98
C GLU A 537 -6.33 -39.90 8.85
N SER A 538 -6.01 -40.28 7.60
CA SER A 538 -5.49 -41.59 7.17
C SER A 538 -4.05 -41.96 7.59
N ASP A 539 -3.61 -41.57 8.79
CA ASP A 539 -2.29 -41.91 9.32
C ASP A 539 -2.27 -43.27 10.02
N SER A 540 -1.25 -44.07 9.71
CA SER A 540 -0.99 -45.32 10.43
C SER A 540 -0.45 -45.03 11.84
N LYS A 541 -0.99 -45.73 12.84
CA LYS A 541 -0.53 -45.62 14.23
C LYS A 541 0.95 -46.01 14.35
N GLN A 542 1.70 -45.20 15.09
CA GLN A 542 3.12 -45.42 15.40
C GLN A 542 3.31 -45.44 16.91
N TYR A 543 4.34 -46.12 17.39
CA TYR A 543 4.61 -46.34 18.81
C TYR A 543 6.06 -45.98 19.15
N LEU A 544 6.30 -45.58 20.39
CA LEU A 544 7.67 -45.33 20.88
C LEU A 544 8.46 -46.64 20.93
N LYS A 545 9.73 -46.63 20.52
CA LYS A 545 10.62 -47.79 20.71
C LYS A 545 11.00 -47.97 22.19
N ASP A 546 11.07 -49.23 22.64
CA ASP A 546 11.35 -49.61 24.03
C ASP A 546 12.61 -48.95 24.63
N GLY A 547 12.52 -48.55 25.90
CA GLY A 547 13.66 -48.08 26.71
C GLY A 547 13.84 -46.57 26.82
N ARG A 548 12.88 -45.76 26.31
CA ARG A 548 12.98 -44.28 26.28
C ARG A 548 11.84 -43.52 26.94
N VAL A 549 10.97 -44.20 27.68
CA VAL A 549 9.77 -43.60 28.31
C VAL A 549 10.15 -42.49 29.28
N ASP A 550 11.20 -42.69 30.08
CA ASP A 550 11.67 -41.70 31.08
C ASP A 550 12.31 -40.43 30.47
N GLU A 551 12.54 -40.42 29.15
CA GLU A 551 13.21 -39.33 28.43
C GLU A 551 12.25 -38.46 27.60
N VAL A 552 10.97 -38.83 27.53
CA VAL A 552 9.98 -38.17 26.68
C VAL A 552 8.81 -37.62 27.49
N VAL A 553 8.21 -36.53 27.01
CA VAL A 553 7.00 -36.01 27.64
C VAL A 553 5.83 -36.95 27.31
N THR A 554 5.10 -37.38 28.34
CA THR A 554 3.89 -38.20 28.19
C THR A 554 2.64 -37.43 28.62
N ALA A 555 1.50 -37.92 28.16
CA ALA A 555 0.18 -37.48 28.57
C ALA A 555 -0.73 -38.71 28.78
N GLY A 556 -1.62 -38.64 29.76
CA GLY A 556 -2.56 -39.70 30.10
C GLY A 556 -3.96 -39.18 30.44
N PRO A 557 -4.78 -39.96 31.16
CA PRO A 557 -6.19 -39.62 31.42
C PRO A 557 -6.45 -38.35 32.22
N THR A 558 -5.43 -37.82 32.92
CA THR A 558 -5.51 -36.55 33.65
C THR A 558 -5.04 -35.34 32.83
N ASP A 559 -4.68 -35.55 31.57
CA ASP A 559 -4.12 -34.52 30.70
C ASP A 559 -5.04 -34.25 29.51
N LEU A 560 -5.30 -32.98 29.23
CA LEU A 560 -5.98 -32.52 28.03
C LEU A 560 -4.96 -32.17 26.96
N LEU A 561 -5.16 -32.70 25.75
CA LEU A 561 -4.39 -32.32 24.57
C LEU A 561 -5.19 -31.32 23.75
N ILE A 562 -4.63 -30.13 23.54
CA ILE A 562 -5.16 -29.09 22.67
C ILE A 562 -4.28 -28.97 21.44
N SER A 563 -4.87 -29.04 20.25
CA SER A 563 -4.13 -28.92 19.00
C SER A 563 -3.57 -27.51 18.82
N ALA A 564 -2.30 -27.43 18.45
CA ALA A 564 -1.51 -26.22 18.55
C ALA A 564 -0.80 -25.83 17.25
N ALA A 565 -1.00 -26.61 16.19
CA ALA A 565 -0.53 -26.32 14.84
C ALA A 565 -1.38 -27.05 13.80
N GLY A 566 -1.84 -26.34 12.76
CA GLY A 566 -2.75 -26.88 11.75
C GLY A 566 -4.20 -26.65 12.14
N ALA A 567 -4.98 -27.72 12.28
CA ALA A 567 -6.28 -27.66 12.96
C ALA A 567 -6.03 -27.25 14.42
N VAL A 568 -6.64 -26.15 14.87
CA VAL A 568 -6.49 -25.58 16.23
C VAL A 568 -7.78 -25.72 17.04
N ASP A 569 -8.71 -26.54 16.55
CA ASP A 569 -10.07 -26.78 17.07
C ASP A 569 -10.22 -28.16 17.74
N VAL A 570 -9.11 -28.87 18.02
CA VAL A 570 -9.15 -30.25 18.54
C VAL A 570 -8.72 -30.30 20.00
N ALA A 571 -9.61 -30.83 20.85
CA ALA A 571 -9.38 -31.09 22.27
C ALA A 571 -9.59 -32.59 22.58
N TYR A 572 -8.62 -33.24 23.23
CA TYR A 572 -8.66 -34.69 23.45
C TYR A 572 -7.98 -35.13 24.76
N VAL A 573 -8.67 -35.94 25.57
CA VAL A 573 -8.09 -36.62 26.74
C VAL A 573 -7.74 -38.07 26.38
N PRO A 574 -6.46 -38.48 26.49
CA PRO A 574 -6.05 -39.86 26.23
C PRO A 574 -6.64 -40.88 27.22
N GLU A 575 -7.18 -42.00 26.72
CA GLU A 575 -7.64 -43.11 27.59
C GLU A 575 -6.49 -43.83 28.34
N LYS A 576 -5.27 -43.72 27.80
CA LYS A 576 -4.06 -44.37 28.28
C LYS A 576 -2.87 -43.44 28.07
N GLU A 577 -1.76 -43.78 28.69
CA GLU A 577 -0.51 -43.05 28.48
C GLU A 577 -0.09 -43.07 26.99
N VAL A 578 0.23 -41.89 26.45
CA VAL A 578 0.68 -41.65 25.09
C VAL A 578 1.88 -40.69 25.08
N VAL A 579 2.60 -40.64 23.96
CA VAL A 579 3.59 -39.59 23.65
C VAL A 579 2.98 -38.62 22.65
N PRO A 580 2.59 -37.39 23.04
CA PRO A 580 2.01 -36.43 22.12
C PRO A 580 3.04 -35.86 21.14
N HIS A 581 2.68 -35.78 19.86
CA HIS A 581 3.44 -35.02 18.85
C HIS A 581 3.58 -33.55 19.25
N SER A 582 4.63 -32.86 18.78
CA SER A 582 4.88 -31.42 18.97
C SER A 582 3.78 -30.46 18.46
N ASN A 583 2.72 -30.99 17.87
CA ASN A 583 1.55 -30.21 17.44
C ASN A 583 0.48 -30.18 18.52
N TRP A 584 0.67 -30.86 19.65
CA TRP A 584 -0.18 -30.77 20.83
C TRP A 584 0.44 -29.85 21.87
N VAL A 585 -0.42 -29.07 22.54
CA VAL A 585 -0.19 -28.57 23.90
C VAL A 585 -0.85 -29.53 24.87
N ILE A 586 -0.13 -29.88 25.92
CA ILE A 586 -0.57 -30.76 27.01
C ILE A 586 -0.92 -29.84 28.18
N VAL A 587 -2.17 -29.88 28.62
CA VAL A 587 -2.67 -29.18 29.81
C VAL A 587 -2.95 -30.22 30.88
N ARG A 588 -2.26 -30.12 32.02
CA ARG A 588 -2.36 -31.09 33.11
C ARG A 588 -3.42 -30.66 34.12
N PHE A 589 -4.18 -31.60 34.62
CA PHE A 589 -5.15 -31.39 35.69
C PHE A 589 -4.90 -32.35 36.86
N ASP A 590 -5.46 -32.02 38.02
CA ASP A 590 -5.32 -32.83 39.23
C ASP A 590 -6.24 -34.08 39.22
N SER A 591 -7.21 -34.14 38.30
CA SER A 591 -8.08 -35.30 38.12
C SER A 591 -8.49 -35.52 36.65
N GLU A 592 -8.78 -36.79 36.32
CA GLU A 592 -9.32 -37.17 35.00
C GLU A 592 -10.71 -36.55 34.76
N ALA A 593 -11.52 -36.41 35.81
CA ALA A 593 -12.83 -35.78 35.69
C ALA A 593 -12.71 -34.33 35.21
N LEU A 594 -11.79 -33.56 35.80
CA LEU A 594 -11.55 -32.17 35.41
C LEU A 594 -11.01 -32.05 33.98
N ALA A 595 -10.05 -32.91 33.60
CA ALA A 595 -9.52 -32.95 32.24
C ALA A 595 -10.63 -33.20 31.19
N ARG A 596 -11.56 -34.11 31.49
CA ARG A 596 -12.70 -34.43 30.62
C ARG A 596 -13.77 -33.34 30.59
N ILE A 597 -13.99 -32.63 31.71
CA ILE A 597 -14.87 -31.45 31.74
C ILE A 597 -14.35 -30.38 30.77
N TYR A 598 -13.07 -30.03 30.87
CA TYR A 598 -12.46 -29.05 29.96
C TYR A 598 -12.38 -29.54 28.51
N GLN A 599 -12.19 -30.85 28.27
CA GLN A 599 -12.36 -31.40 26.93
C GLN A 599 -13.76 -31.10 26.38
N GLY A 600 -14.80 -31.34 27.18
CA GLY A 600 -16.18 -31.03 26.85
C GLY A 600 -16.39 -29.56 26.52
N PHE A 601 -15.82 -28.64 27.31
CA PHE A 601 -15.88 -27.21 27.03
C PHE A 601 -15.24 -26.84 25.69
N PHE A 602 -14.00 -27.25 25.44
CA PHE A 602 -13.27 -26.84 24.24
C PHE A 602 -13.81 -27.44 22.93
N VAL A 603 -14.69 -28.44 22.98
CA VAL A 603 -15.39 -28.94 21.79
C VAL A 603 -16.75 -28.27 21.54
N THR A 604 -17.22 -27.42 22.45
CA THR A 604 -18.42 -26.59 22.21
C THR A 604 -18.13 -25.55 21.12
N GLU A 605 -19.19 -24.93 20.58
CA GLU A 605 -19.05 -23.82 19.64
C GLU A 605 -18.23 -22.66 20.26
N VAL A 606 -18.56 -22.25 21.49
CA VAL A 606 -17.80 -21.19 22.21
C VAL A 606 -16.34 -21.59 22.42
N GLY A 607 -16.08 -22.81 22.90
CA GLY A 607 -14.72 -23.28 23.15
C GLY A 607 -13.87 -23.43 21.89
N THR A 608 -14.48 -23.91 20.79
CA THR A 608 -13.81 -24.04 19.49
C THR A 608 -13.50 -22.67 18.91
N ASP A 609 -14.49 -21.78 18.85
CA ASP A 609 -14.32 -20.39 18.38
C ASP A 609 -13.24 -19.68 19.20
N TYR A 610 -13.16 -19.95 20.51
CA TYR A 610 -12.14 -19.38 21.37
C TYR A 610 -10.74 -19.82 20.95
N LEU A 611 -10.50 -21.12 20.76
CA LEU A 611 -9.19 -21.61 20.32
C LEU A 611 -8.80 -21.07 18.95
N GLU A 612 -9.75 -20.96 18.02
CA GLU A 612 -9.53 -20.42 16.68
C GLU A 612 -9.19 -18.92 16.72
N SER A 613 -9.91 -18.12 17.51
CA SER A 613 -9.64 -16.67 17.63
C SER A 613 -8.29 -16.35 18.27
N LEU A 614 -7.78 -17.26 19.10
CA LEU A 614 -6.45 -17.18 19.68
C LEU A 614 -5.34 -17.60 18.72
N ALA A 615 -5.65 -18.27 17.60
CA ALA A 615 -4.62 -18.78 16.71
C ALA A 615 -3.95 -17.67 15.88
N THR A 616 -2.66 -17.85 15.61
CA THR A 616 -1.83 -16.96 14.80
C THR A 616 -1.24 -17.65 13.59
N GLY A 617 -0.82 -16.88 12.58
CA GLY A 617 -0.26 -17.40 11.34
C GLY A 617 -1.29 -17.45 10.21
N ALA A 618 -0.98 -16.79 9.10
CA ALA A 618 -1.91 -16.64 7.97
C ALA A 618 -2.09 -17.93 7.15
N THR A 619 -1.06 -18.78 7.08
CA THR A 619 -1.08 -20.01 6.25
C THR A 619 -1.31 -21.27 7.08
N ILE A 620 -0.70 -21.35 8.26
CA ILE A 620 -0.86 -22.47 9.19
C ILE A 620 -1.16 -21.87 10.56
N PRO A 621 -2.37 -22.10 11.11
CA PRO A 621 -2.71 -21.62 12.44
C PRO A 621 -1.83 -22.26 13.51
N HIS A 622 -1.43 -21.44 14.49
CA HIS A 622 -0.57 -21.81 15.59
C HIS A 622 -1.06 -21.22 16.92
N LEU A 623 -1.10 -22.07 17.94
CA LEU A 623 -1.49 -21.74 19.30
C LEU A 623 -0.27 -21.93 20.24
N SER A 624 0.08 -20.90 21.01
CA SER A 624 1.20 -20.94 21.96
C SER A 624 0.72 -21.34 23.37
N ILE A 625 1.66 -21.88 24.16
CA ILE A 625 1.38 -22.23 25.57
C ILE A 625 1.09 -20.98 26.39
N GLU A 626 1.88 -19.93 26.21
CA GLU A 626 1.73 -18.65 26.92
C GLU A 626 0.31 -18.11 26.79
N VAL A 627 -0.32 -18.29 25.63
CA VAL A 627 -1.66 -17.76 25.39
C VAL A 627 -2.73 -18.63 25.99
N LEU A 628 -2.57 -19.94 25.87
CA LEU A 628 -3.46 -20.86 26.57
C LEU A 628 -3.38 -20.69 28.08
N ASN A 629 -2.23 -20.25 28.63
CA ASN A 629 -2.10 -20.01 30.05
C ASN A 629 -3.03 -18.89 30.56
N ASP A 630 -3.14 -17.82 29.76
CA ASP A 630 -3.72 -16.54 30.23
C ASP A 630 -5.20 -16.36 29.85
N ILE A 631 -5.79 -17.29 29.08
CA ILE A 631 -7.20 -17.19 28.67
C ILE A 631 -8.15 -17.39 29.86
N GLN A 632 -9.35 -16.82 29.76
CA GLN A 632 -10.42 -17.12 30.72
C GLN A 632 -11.10 -18.43 30.36
N VAL A 633 -11.46 -19.22 31.37
CA VAL A 633 -12.25 -20.45 31.21
C VAL A 633 -13.30 -20.52 32.32
N PRO A 634 -14.39 -21.30 32.16
CA PRO A 634 -15.39 -21.43 33.22
C PRO A 634 -14.77 -22.06 34.46
N ASP A 635 -15.00 -21.49 35.64
CA ASP A 635 -14.56 -22.08 36.91
C ASP A 635 -15.54 -23.17 37.35
N PHE A 636 -15.51 -24.30 36.64
CA PHE A 636 -16.43 -25.40 36.89
C PHE A 636 -16.43 -25.86 38.34
N GLU A 637 -15.29 -25.82 39.05
CA GLU A 637 -15.21 -26.26 40.44
C GLU A 637 -15.95 -25.32 41.42
N SER A 638 -16.18 -24.06 41.04
CA SER A 638 -16.89 -23.09 41.88
C SER A 638 -18.42 -23.24 41.86
N PHE A 639 -19.01 -23.71 40.76
CA PHE A 639 -20.46 -23.78 40.59
C PHE A 639 -21.02 -25.17 40.21
N LEU A 640 -20.15 -26.11 39.83
CA LEU A 640 -20.52 -27.45 39.40
C LEU A 640 -19.86 -28.46 40.34
N SER A 641 -20.65 -29.28 41.04
CA SER A 641 -20.06 -30.46 41.67
C SER A 641 -19.66 -31.46 40.58
N ILE A 642 -18.59 -32.25 40.77
CA ILE A 642 -18.17 -33.24 39.76
C ILE A 642 -19.31 -34.25 39.45
N GLU A 643 -20.19 -34.50 40.43
CA GLU A 643 -21.40 -35.32 40.27
C GLU A 643 -22.46 -34.65 39.36
N ASP A 644 -22.58 -33.33 39.43
CA ASP A 644 -23.48 -32.52 38.60
C ASP A 644 -22.91 -32.23 37.19
N ALA A 645 -21.61 -32.41 36.98
CA ALA A 645 -20.93 -32.23 35.69
C ALA A 645 -21.21 -33.36 34.69
N VAL A 646 -21.54 -34.54 35.19
CA VAL A 646 -21.77 -35.75 34.38
C VAL A 646 -22.96 -35.62 33.42
N PRO A 647 -24.15 -35.13 33.83
CA PRO A 647 -25.26 -34.88 32.92
C PRO A 647 -24.95 -33.84 31.83
N GLU A 648 -24.19 -32.81 32.16
CA GLU A 648 -23.82 -31.72 31.24
C GLU A 648 -22.85 -32.22 30.17
N LEU A 649 -21.84 -33.01 30.57
CA LEU A 649 -20.95 -33.69 29.62
C LEU A 649 -21.68 -34.70 28.74
N ALA A 650 -22.65 -35.43 29.27
CA ALA A 650 -23.46 -36.35 28.49
C ALA A 650 -24.27 -35.61 27.40
N GLN A 651 -24.69 -34.38 27.68
CA GLN A 651 -25.38 -33.52 26.72
C GLN A 651 -24.41 -33.00 25.64
N ILE A 652 -23.21 -32.55 26.03
CA ILE A 652 -22.17 -32.10 25.09
C ILE A 652 -21.75 -33.24 24.15
N GLU A 653 -21.55 -34.45 24.67
CA GLU A 653 -21.23 -35.66 23.90
C GLU A 653 -22.31 -36.02 22.86
N GLN A 654 -23.59 -35.89 23.24
CA GLN A 654 -24.69 -36.17 22.32
C GLN A 654 -24.73 -35.17 21.16
N LEU A 655 -24.36 -33.92 21.41
CA LEU A 655 -24.37 -32.84 20.42
C LEU A 655 -23.14 -32.88 19.49
N HIS A 656 -21.96 -33.24 20.01
CA HIS A 656 -20.67 -33.16 19.30
C HIS A 656 -20.08 -34.55 18.97
N ARG A 657 -20.94 -35.46 18.47
CA ARG A 657 -20.57 -36.84 18.12
C ARG A 657 -19.35 -36.88 17.19
N GLY A 658 -18.30 -37.60 17.61
CA GLY A 658 -17.07 -37.80 16.85
C GLY A 658 -15.95 -36.79 17.15
N ARG A 659 -16.19 -35.74 17.95
CA ARG A 659 -15.16 -34.84 18.50
C ARG A 659 -14.90 -35.06 20.00
N VAL A 660 -15.84 -35.67 20.70
CA VAL A 660 -15.69 -36.22 22.06
C VAL A 660 -15.80 -37.74 21.97
N ASP A 661 -15.04 -38.45 22.81
CA ASP A 661 -15.13 -39.91 22.93
C ASP A 661 -16.53 -40.32 23.41
N GLU A 662 -17.19 -41.21 22.66
CA GLU A 662 -18.52 -41.71 23.03
C GLU A 662 -18.37 -42.44 24.38
N ASN A 663 -19.13 -41.99 25.40
CA ASN A 663 -19.15 -42.50 26.79
C ASN A 663 -18.27 -41.76 27.83
N THR A 664 -17.78 -40.55 27.54
CA THR A 664 -16.97 -39.76 28.50
C THR A 664 -17.72 -39.50 29.82
N ALA A 665 -19.02 -39.20 29.78
CA ALA A 665 -19.87 -38.94 30.92
C ALA A 665 -20.15 -40.21 31.73
N ALA A 666 -20.38 -41.33 31.04
CA ALA A 666 -20.52 -42.63 31.68
C ALA A 666 -19.21 -43.08 32.36
N HIS A 667 -18.06 -42.68 31.80
CA HIS A 667 -16.75 -42.95 32.38
C HIS A 667 -16.51 -42.14 33.67
N ILE A 668 -16.82 -40.84 33.67
CA ILE A 668 -16.74 -39.99 34.87
C ILE A 668 -17.70 -40.51 35.96
N GLN A 669 -18.93 -40.91 35.58
CA GLN A 669 -19.88 -41.50 36.53
C GLN A 669 -19.33 -42.78 37.19
N LYS A 670 -18.56 -43.57 36.44
CA LYS A 670 -17.90 -44.78 36.96
C LYS A 670 -16.73 -44.43 37.88
N ILE A 671 -15.90 -43.44 37.53
CA ILE A 671 -14.80 -42.96 38.38
C ILE A 671 -15.33 -42.45 39.72
N LEU A 672 -16.41 -41.66 39.71
CA LEU A 672 -17.06 -41.15 40.92
C LEU A 672 -17.62 -42.27 41.80
N GLN A 673 -18.20 -43.32 41.20
CA GLN A 673 -18.70 -44.50 41.92
C GLN A 673 -17.58 -45.39 42.47
N GLU A 674 -16.40 -45.39 41.85
CA GLU A 674 -15.23 -46.16 42.29
C GLU A 674 -14.39 -45.41 43.34
N GLY A 675 -14.57 -44.08 43.46
CA GLY A 675 -13.88 -43.20 44.43
C GLY A 675 -14.64 -42.86 45.71
N SER A 676 -15.88 -43.34 45.91
CA SER A 676 -16.74 -43.11 47.09
C SER A 676 -16.64 -44.17 48.19
#